data_AF-A0A968UCJ1-F1
#
_entry.id   AF-A0A968UCJ1-F1
#
_cell.length_a   1.000
_cell.length_b   1.000
_cell.length_c   1.000
_cell.angle_alpha   90.00
_cell.angle_beta   90.00
_cell.angle_gamma   90.00
#
_symmetry.space_group_name_H-M   'P 1'
#
loop_
_entity.id
_entity.type
_entity.pdbx_description
1 polymer ?
#
loop_
_entity_poly.entity_id
_entity_poly.type
_entity_poly.pdbx_seq_one_letter_code
_entity_poly.pdbx_strand_id
1 'polypeptide(L)'
;MLGFDEAKNDSKFSSANGGEYAFISDSNPSTINILNRLNPAVNPGTPASNLVFTKSFGNVGGFTTIANQRGSLTTAANVVIEGGDVGHLELAATGGNLGSSGNRLKVQLVRGKLMPDNSLADMPAELVASGQNVYLDIIGVNTFAQPTSVADGFALHLTAVQDVDAVISRSLVADRGTLTADVILDTSTSRFTNATGLYNLYRADSATGHVSIVNNTGDLILGPLGSFLGPNGEVINAIVGLYPTLQNELKKGLVSASQGRVSLQATGTIRDDSDGIGLDILAQEAVLRAGTTLGSNANALETQIANLAAQVDGAELWLNNLGNLTIGEIAGLDGLSSAGDATLTTTGSLTVNARARANNTLWLRTIDAAIAGQDITLTDQARLESTAGTIDLLAGDNLTVAAGATITANGLLTLVGDHTDADAGLGTEINLHGSLSAAQVNVSGGSDSDTVNLSRAVSGVPLMIQTLGGNDVVNIGSNASTASNTGGVLAAIAGPITLDLGTGSNRLSLDDSGDTTANTGSLTATTITGLGLAAGITYANVSTLELELGSGSDAFTVASTHPGQTTLNAGAGDDAVTVESTTGTTVVNTGSGSDTITVGNPSGVVSQVDGLLILDAGGENDQIILNNSGDIANNSGTLTSTAITGLGMAQGIQYSNAESLELTLGSGGDSFTVASTHTGQTTLNSGAGADTVTAQSVAGVTYLNSQAGNDQSLISRL
;
A
#
# COMPACT_ATOMS: atom_id res chain seq x y z
N MET A 1 -58.77 -9.41 3.79
CA MET A 1 -58.93 -10.16 2.53
C MET A 1 -59.44 -9.17 1.50
N LEU A 2 -58.59 -8.77 0.54
CA LEU A 2 -59.00 -7.92 -0.58
C LEU A 2 -59.19 -8.85 -1.78
N GLY A 3 -60.40 -8.89 -2.35
CA GLY A 3 -60.72 -9.67 -3.54
C GLY A 3 -61.02 -8.74 -4.71
N PHE A 4 -60.33 -8.94 -5.84
CA PHE A 4 -60.70 -8.33 -7.12
C PHE A 4 -61.71 -9.23 -7.85
N ASP A 5 -62.74 -8.60 -8.41
CA ASP A 5 -63.71 -9.19 -9.34
C ASP A 5 -63.34 -8.70 -10.76
N GLU A 6 -63.02 -9.62 -11.66
CA GLU A 6 -62.59 -9.35 -13.04
C GLU A 6 -63.71 -8.78 -13.93
N ALA A 7 -64.96 -8.73 -13.45
CA ALA A 7 -66.10 -8.45 -14.34
C ALA A 7 -66.48 -6.96 -14.49
N LYS A 8 -65.88 -6.00 -13.76
CA LYS A 8 -66.24 -4.58 -13.85
C LYS A 8 -65.02 -3.68 -13.62
N ASN A 9 -64.74 -2.77 -14.56
CA ASN A 9 -63.77 -1.68 -14.46
C ASN A 9 -64.15 -0.64 -13.38
N ASP A 10 -64.40 -1.08 -12.14
CA ASP A 10 -64.86 -0.21 -11.05
C ASP A 10 -64.17 -0.63 -9.74
N SER A 11 -63.18 0.15 -9.30
CA SER A 11 -62.29 -0.17 -8.19
C SER A 11 -62.99 0.03 -6.84
N LYS A 12 -63.63 -1.01 -6.29
CA LYS A 12 -64.12 -0.99 -4.90
C LYS A 12 -63.31 -1.91 -4.01
N PHE A 13 -62.53 -1.30 -3.10
CA PHE A 13 -61.84 -1.99 -2.01
C PHE A 13 -62.75 -2.00 -0.76
N SER A 14 -63.22 -3.16 -0.31
CA SER A 14 -63.98 -3.28 0.95
C SER A 14 -63.12 -3.85 2.08
N SER A 15 -63.19 -3.22 3.27
CA SER A 15 -62.52 -3.69 4.49
C SER A 15 -63.46 -4.55 5.32
N ALA A 16 -62.92 -5.62 5.92
CA ALA A 16 -63.69 -6.53 6.77
C ALA A 16 -63.84 -6.06 8.23
N ASN A 17 -63.16 -4.99 8.65
CA ASN A 17 -63.02 -4.61 10.06
C ASN A 17 -63.26 -3.11 10.35
N GLY A 18 -64.18 -2.45 9.65
CA GLY A 18 -64.76 -1.16 10.10
C GLY A 18 -63.82 0.05 10.24
N GLY A 19 -62.54 -0.07 9.89
CA GLY A 19 -61.64 1.06 9.70
C GLY A 19 -61.81 1.62 8.28
N GLU A 20 -62.05 2.93 8.17
CA GLU A 20 -61.98 3.66 6.89
C GLU A 20 -60.55 3.57 6.34
N TYR A 21 -60.40 2.89 5.21
CA TYR A 21 -59.22 2.96 4.36
C TYR A 21 -59.61 3.80 3.15
N ALA A 22 -59.02 4.98 2.98
CA ALA A 22 -59.25 5.82 1.82
C ALA A 22 -58.44 5.28 0.63
N PHE A 23 -59.02 4.36 -0.14
CA PHE A 23 -58.46 3.95 -1.43
C PHE A 23 -58.92 4.94 -2.50
N ILE A 24 -58.00 5.73 -3.06
CA ILE A 24 -58.28 6.65 -4.17
C ILE A 24 -57.71 6.01 -5.44
N SER A 25 -58.50 5.23 -6.15
CA SER A 25 -58.20 4.95 -7.56
C SER A 25 -58.52 6.21 -8.36
N ASP A 26 -57.50 6.90 -8.87
CA ASP A 26 -57.74 7.85 -9.94
C ASP A 26 -58.16 7.05 -11.18
N SER A 27 -59.27 7.45 -11.80
CA SER A 27 -59.82 6.85 -13.02
C SER A 27 -59.03 7.21 -14.29
N ASN A 28 -57.88 7.88 -14.17
CA ASN A 28 -56.99 8.17 -15.29
C ASN A 28 -56.18 6.91 -15.65
N PRO A 29 -56.18 6.42 -16.91
CA PRO A 29 -55.55 5.15 -17.30
C PRO A 29 -54.02 5.11 -17.16
N SER A 30 -53.39 6.20 -16.69
CA SER A 30 -51.95 6.36 -16.54
C SER A 30 -51.46 6.42 -15.09
N THR A 31 -52.32 6.40 -14.06
CA THR A 31 -51.87 6.44 -12.65
C THR A 31 -52.73 5.63 -11.69
N ILE A 32 -52.12 4.75 -10.86
CA ILE A 32 -52.81 3.97 -9.81
C ILE A 32 -52.23 4.31 -8.43
N ASN A 33 -53.06 4.78 -7.48
CA ASN A 33 -52.64 5.15 -6.12
C ASN A 33 -53.35 4.33 -5.02
N ILE A 34 -52.60 3.60 -4.21
CA ILE A 34 -53.11 2.87 -3.03
C ILE A 34 -52.44 3.45 -1.78
N LEU A 35 -53.20 4.13 -0.91
CA LEU A 35 -52.65 4.93 0.18
C LEU A 35 -53.30 4.59 1.53
N ASN A 36 -52.53 4.08 2.49
CA ASN A 36 -52.94 3.95 3.89
C ASN A 36 -52.21 5.00 4.75
N ARG A 37 -52.86 6.14 5.01
CA ARG A 37 -52.25 7.33 5.64
C ARG A 37 -52.67 7.54 7.10
N LEU A 38 -51.84 8.23 7.87
CA LEU A 38 -52.18 8.71 9.21
C LEU A 38 -53.06 9.96 9.11
N ASN A 39 -54.21 9.99 9.81
CA ASN A 39 -54.99 11.22 10.03
C ASN A 39 -54.85 11.65 11.51
N PRO A 40 -53.99 12.62 11.83
CA PRO A 40 -53.70 13.03 13.20
C PRO A 40 -54.92 13.60 13.94
N ALA A 41 -55.91 14.13 13.21
CA ALA A 41 -57.11 14.73 13.79
C ALA A 41 -58.20 13.70 14.17
N VAL A 42 -58.11 12.46 13.66
CA VAL A 42 -59.20 11.47 13.75
C VAL A 42 -58.80 10.19 14.46
N ASN A 43 -57.53 9.79 14.44
CA ASN A 43 -57.06 8.55 15.08
C ASN A 43 -55.78 8.78 15.90
N PRO A 44 -55.87 9.41 17.09
CA PRO A 44 -54.72 9.73 17.94
C PRO A 44 -54.07 8.51 18.65
N GLY A 45 -54.57 7.29 18.42
CA GLY A 45 -53.91 6.05 18.84
C GLY A 45 -54.50 4.85 18.10
N THR A 46 -53.75 4.23 17.19
CA THR A 46 -54.19 2.99 16.51
C THR A 46 -53.01 2.07 16.15
N PRO A 47 -53.20 0.74 16.16
CA PRO A 47 -52.13 -0.25 15.95
C PRO A 47 -51.58 -0.25 14.52
N ALA A 48 -50.33 -0.71 14.39
CA ALA A 48 -49.69 -0.88 13.10
C ALA A 48 -50.55 -1.77 12.18
N SER A 49 -51.01 -1.22 11.06
CA SER A 49 -51.90 -1.94 10.13
C SER A 49 -51.11 -2.35 8.90
N ASN A 50 -50.64 -3.59 8.87
CA ASN A 50 -49.91 -4.13 7.73
C ASN A 50 -50.84 -4.30 6.52
N LEU A 51 -50.33 -3.98 5.33
CA LEU A 51 -50.98 -4.30 4.07
C LEU A 51 -50.38 -5.61 3.54
N VAL A 52 -51.23 -6.59 3.30
CA VAL A 52 -50.84 -7.92 2.81
C VAL A 52 -51.52 -8.20 1.48
N PHE A 53 -50.73 -8.34 0.41
CA PHE A 53 -51.25 -8.77 -0.88
C PHE A 53 -51.37 -10.30 -0.93
N THR A 54 -52.57 -10.79 -1.25
CA THR A 54 -52.86 -12.24 -1.31
C THR A 54 -53.03 -12.76 -2.75
N LYS A 55 -52.96 -11.89 -3.75
CA LYS A 55 -53.03 -12.21 -5.18
C LYS A 55 -52.07 -11.30 -5.94
N SER A 56 -51.49 -11.79 -7.03
CA SER A 56 -50.65 -10.99 -7.92
C SER A 56 -51.45 -9.88 -8.58
N PHE A 57 -50.79 -8.77 -8.85
CA PHE A 57 -51.36 -7.59 -9.51
C PHE A 57 -50.30 -7.04 -10.47
N GLY A 58 -50.74 -6.63 -11.66
CA GLY A 58 -49.88 -5.98 -12.64
C GLY A 58 -50.54 -4.71 -13.19
N ASN A 59 -49.75 -3.65 -13.32
CA ASN A 59 -50.17 -2.46 -14.07
C ASN A 59 -49.81 -2.63 -15.55
N VAL A 60 -50.73 -2.26 -16.45
CA VAL A 60 -50.57 -2.35 -17.91
C VAL A 60 -50.14 -0.99 -18.52
N GLY A 61 -49.99 0.08 -17.72
CA GLY A 61 -49.38 1.35 -18.15
C GLY A 61 -49.33 2.45 -17.07
N GLY A 62 -48.27 3.25 -17.06
CA GLY A 62 -48.16 4.49 -16.25
C GLY A 62 -47.60 4.35 -14.82
N PHE A 63 -47.78 5.39 -13.99
CA PHE A 63 -47.22 5.50 -12.63
C PHE A 63 -48.07 4.77 -11.60
N THR A 64 -47.47 3.91 -10.77
CA THR A 64 -48.16 3.20 -9.68
C THR A 64 -47.54 3.58 -8.35
N THR A 65 -48.31 4.09 -7.40
CA THR A 65 -47.85 4.29 -6.01
C THR A 65 -48.66 3.44 -5.04
N ILE A 66 -47.97 2.62 -4.24
CA ILE A 66 -48.52 1.82 -3.15
C ILE A 66 -47.83 2.22 -1.85
N ALA A 67 -48.53 2.91 -0.96
CA ALA A 67 -47.96 3.38 0.29
C ALA A 67 -48.74 2.93 1.53
N ASN A 68 -48.03 2.46 2.55
CA ASN A 68 -48.51 2.19 3.89
C ASN A 68 -47.72 3.00 4.94
N GLN A 69 -48.29 4.12 5.39
CA GLN A 69 -47.70 4.96 6.43
C GLN A 69 -47.95 4.42 7.85
N ARG A 70 -48.76 3.37 7.99
CA ARG A 70 -49.20 2.84 9.29
C ARG A 70 -48.60 1.49 9.65
N GLY A 71 -47.79 0.86 8.79
CA GLY A 71 -47.25 -0.46 9.05
C GLY A 71 -46.52 -1.04 7.83
N SER A 72 -46.23 -2.33 7.87
CA SER A 72 -45.48 -3.02 6.81
C SER A 72 -46.30 -3.22 5.54
N LEU A 73 -45.62 -3.36 4.41
CA LEU A 73 -46.16 -3.81 3.14
C LEU A 73 -45.58 -5.19 2.82
N THR A 74 -46.43 -6.21 2.69
CA THR A 74 -46.00 -7.61 2.55
C THR A 74 -46.85 -8.36 1.54
N THR A 75 -46.39 -9.53 1.12
CA THR A 75 -47.12 -10.46 0.25
C THR A 75 -47.30 -11.81 0.94
N ALA A 76 -48.39 -12.49 0.62
CA ALA A 76 -48.46 -13.94 0.78
C ALA A 76 -47.42 -14.61 -0.13
N ALA A 77 -47.00 -15.83 0.22
CA ALA A 77 -46.05 -16.59 -0.60
C ALA A 77 -46.54 -16.69 -2.06
N ASN A 78 -45.62 -16.50 -3.02
CA ASN A 78 -45.85 -16.55 -4.47
C ASN A 78 -46.73 -15.44 -5.08
N VAL A 79 -47.03 -14.38 -4.32
CA VAL A 79 -47.64 -13.18 -4.88
C VAL A 79 -46.56 -12.27 -5.46
N VAL A 80 -46.75 -11.83 -6.70
CA VAL A 80 -45.85 -10.93 -7.43
C VAL A 80 -46.55 -9.60 -7.68
N ILE A 81 -45.85 -8.50 -7.43
CA ILE A 81 -46.26 -7.16 -7.84
C ILE A 81 -45.56 -6.84 -9.16
N GLU A 82 -46.31 -6.65 -10.23
CA GLU A 82 -45.76 -6.40 -11.56
C GLU A 82 -45.87 -4.90 -11.93
N GLY A 83 -44.74 -4.28 -12.24
CA GLY A 83 -44.65 -2.98 -12.90
C GLY A 83 -44.52 -3.18 -14.41
N GLY A 84 -45.54 -2.78 -15.17
CA GLY A 84 -45.58 -2.94 -16.64
C GLY A 84 -44.87 -1.85 -17.45
N ASP A 85 -45.08 -1.90 -18.77
CA ASP A 85 -44.14 -1.54 -19.85
C ASP A 85 -43.64 -0.10 -19.96
N VAL A 86 -44.19 0.84 -19.18
CA VAL A 86 -43.84 2.28 -19.24
C VAL A 86 -43.91 2.92 -17.85
N GLY A 87 -43.70 2.13 -16.78
CA GLY A 87 -44.13 2.51 -15.44
C GLY A 87 -43.01 2.73 -14.43
N HIS A 88 -43.19 3.80 -13.68
CA HIS A 88 -42.63 4.01 -12.34
C HIS A 88 -43.50 3.27 -11.32
N LEU A 89 -42.92 2.35 -10.56
CA LEU A 89 -43.57 1.68 -9.43
C LEU A 89 -42.98 2.20 -8.12
N GLU A 90 -43.78 2.90 -7.33
CA GLU A 90 -43.43 3.35 -6.00
C GLU A 90 -44.07 2.44 -4.93
N LEU A 91 -43.25 1.86 -4.06
CA LEU A 91 -43.65 1.05 -2.91
C LEU A 91 -43.13 1.70 -1.62
N ALA A 92 -43.99 2.26 -0.79
CA ALA A 92 -43.57 3.03 0.39
C ALA A 92 -44.20 2.51 1.70
N ALA A 93 -43.43 1.87 2.58
CA ALA A 93 -43.86 1.39 3.88
C ALA A 93 -43.30 2.26 5.03
N THR A 94 -43.53 3.57 5.03
CA THR A 94 -42.87 4.49 5.99
C THR A 94 -43.16 4.16 7.47
N GLY A 95 -44.27 3.49 7.77
CA GLY A 95 -44.64 3.04 9.12
C GLY A 95 -44.18 1.63 9.50
N GLY A 96 -43.43 0.92 8.64
CA GLY A 96 -43.00 -0.46 8.88
C GLY A 96 -42.01 -0.99 7.84
N ASN A 97 -41.96 -2.30 7.62
CA ASN A 97 -41.05 -2.91 6.65
C ASN A 97 -41.72 -3.09 5.28
N LEU A 98 -40.94 -2.99 4.21
CA LEU A 98 -41.30 -3.49 2.90
C LEU A 98 -40.77 -4.93 2.80
N GLY A 99 -41.65 -5.93 2.83
CA GLY A 99 -41.27 -7.34 2.95
C GLY A 99 -40.70 -7.71 4.33
N SER A 100 -40.02 -8.85 4.41
CA SER A 100 -39.32 -9.34 5.60
C SER A 100 -38.12 -10.22 5.19
N SER A 101 -37.15 -10.41 6.10
CA SER A 101 -35.97 -11.26 5.84
C SER A 101 -36.30 -12.72 5.49
N GLY A 102 -37.42 -13.26 6.02
CA GLY A 102 -37.89 -14.62 5.70
C GLY A 102 -38.82 -14.71 4.48
N ASN A 103 -39.31 -13.57 3.99
CA ASN A 103 -40.21 -13.50 2.84
C ASN A 103 -40.07 -12.12 2.17
N ARG A 104 -39.12 -12.04 1.23
CA ARG A 104 -38.88 -10.84 0.43
C ARG A 104 -40.10 -10.56 -0.45
N LEU A 105 -40.40 -9.28 -0.65
CA LEU A 105 -41.49 -8.87 -1.52
C LEU A 105 -41.07 -9.08 -2.98
N LYS A 106 -41.81 -9.92 -3.72
CA LYS A 106 -41.52 -10.20 -5.12
C LYS A 106 -42.05 -9.08 -6.02
N VAL A 107 -41.15 -8.42 -6.74
CA VAL A 107 -41.47 -7.35 -7.68
C VAL A 107 -40.96 -7.74 -9.06
N GLN A 108 -41.85 -7.78 -10.04
CA GLN A 108 -41.48 -8.05 -11.42
C GLN A 108 -41.54 -6.75 -12.23
N LEU A 109 -40.43 -6.36 -12.85
CA LEU A 109 -40.36 -5.24 -13.76
C LEU A 109 -40.32 -5.79 -15.18
N VAL A 110 -41.29 -5.41 -16.00
CA VAL A 110 -41.41 -5.89 -17.39
C VAL A 110 -41.16 -4.73 -18.34
N ARG A 111 -40.27 -4.95 -19.33
CA ARG A 111 -40.06 -4.04 -20.45
C ARG A 111 -40.38 -4.71 -21.78
N GLY A 112 -41.24 -4.06 -22.56
CA GLY A 112 -41.56 -4.43 -23.93
C GLY A 112 -42.99 -4.93 -24.10
N LYS A 113 -44.00 -4.10 -23.89
CA LYS A 113 -45.29 -4.30 -24.55
C LYS A 113 -45.64 -2.97 -25.18
N LEU A 114 -46.04 -3.08 -26.43
CA LEU A 114 -46.33 -1.97 -27.31
C LEU A 114 -47.20 -0.95 -26.58
N MET A 115 -46.84 0.33 -26.67
CA MET A 115 -47.77 1.41 -26.34
C MET A 115 -49.11 1.16 -27.07
N PRO A 116 -50.24 1.70 -26.59
CA PRO A 116 -51.54 1.52 -27.26
C PRO A 116 -51.55 1.92 -28.76
N ASP A 117 -50.57 2.72 -29.20
CA ASP A 117 -50.33 3.16 -30.58
C ASP A 117 -49.30 2.31 -31.37
N ASN A 118 -48.85 1.18 -30.81
CA ASN A 118 -47.81 0.32 -31.33
C ASN A 118 -46.40 0.96 -31.43
N SER A 119 -46.13 2.06 -30.74
CA SER A 119 -44.76 2.58 -30.62
C SER A 119 -43.95 1.81 -29.56
N LEU A 120 -42.62 1.81 -29.74
CA LEU A 120 -41.66 1.42 -28.70
C LEU A 120 -41.52 2.59 -27.73
N ALA A 121 -41.71 2.35 -26.44
CA ALA A 121 -41.49 3.34 -25.40
C ALA A 121 -39.99 3.40 -25.04
N ASP A 122 -39.37 4.56 -25.15
CA ASP A 122 -37.95 4.81 -24.85
C ASP A 122 -37.64 4.93 -23.33
N MET A 123 -38.52 4.46 -22.43
CA MET A 123 -38.35 4.63 -20.98
C MET A 123 -37.88 3.35 -20.27
N PRO A 124 -36.88 3.43 -19.36
CA PRO A 124 -36.56 2.33 -18.46
C PRO A 124 -37.70 2.09 -17.45
N ALA A 125 -37.92 0.83 -17.05
CA ALA A 125 -38.84 0.53 -15.96
C ALA A 125 -38.16 0.89 -14.62
N GLU A 126 -38.84 1.70 -13.80
CA GLU A 126 -38.30 2.27 -12.56
C GLU A 126 -39.04 1.70 -11.34
N LEU A 127 -38.29 1.29 -10.32
CA LEU A 127 -38.81 0.91 -9.01
C LEU A 127 -38.27 1.86 -7.94
N VAL A 128 -39.17 2.56 -7.26
CA VAL A 128 -38.88 3.34 -6.06
C VAL A 128 -39.43 2.60 -4.85
N ALA A 129 -38.58 2.23 -3.90
CA ALA A 129 -38.97 1.47 -2.74
C ALA A 129 -38.47 2.11 -1.45
N SER A 130 -39.35 2.32 -0.47
CA SER A 130 -38.99 2.88 0.83
C SER A 130 -39.64 2.19 2.02
N GLY A 131 -38.96 2.19 3.18
CA GLY A 131 -39.49 1.63 4.43
C GLY A 131 -38.53 1.74 5.62
N GLN A 132 -38.89 1.15 6.76
CA GLN A 132 -37.97 0.95 7.90
C GLN A 132 -36.87 -0.03 7.50
N ASN A 133 -37.27 -1.17 6.95
CA ASN A 133 -36.40 -2.11 6.23
C ASN A 133 -37.02 -2.40 4.85
N VAL A 134 -36.19 -2.67 3.84
CA VAL A 134 -36.60 -2.96 2.47
C VAL A 134 -36.05 -4.33 2.06
N TYR A 135 -36.93 -5.32 1.96
CA TYR A 135 -36.62 -6.71 1.56
C TYR A 135 -37.31 -7.05 0.25
N LEU A 136 -36.56 -7.10 -0.86
CA LEU A 136 -37.10 -7.25 -2.21
C LEU A 136 -36.50 -8.43 -2.98
N ASP A 137 -37.32 -9.12 -3.73
CA ASP A 137 -36.93 -10.10 -4.76
C ASP A 137 -37.39 -9.53 -6.11
N ILE A 138 -36.47 -8.91 -6.84
CA ILE A 138 -36.71 -8.14 -8.04
C ILE A 138 -36.44 -9.02 -9.26
N ILE A 139 -37.40 -9.07 -10.17
CA ILE A 139 -37.34 -9.87 -11.39
C ILE A 139 -37.44 -8.94 -12.59
N GLY A 140 -36.38 -8.82 -13.39
CA GLY A 140 -36.41 -8.11 -14.67
C GLY A 140 -36.86 -9.02 -15.81
N VAL A 141 -37.76 -8.56 -16.66
CA VAL A 141 -38.20 -9.31 -17.84
C VAL A 141 -38.18 -8.40 -19.07
N ASN A 142 -37.38 -8.76 -20.08
CA ASN A 142 -37.39 -8.11 -21.39
C ASN A 142 -38.20 -8.95 -22.37
N THR A 143 -39.36 -8.47 -22.81
CA THR A 143 -40.29 -9.26 -23.63
C THR A 143 -40.07 -9.11 -25.16
N PHE A 144 -39.16 -8.23 -25.61
CA PHE A 144 -38.78 -8.07 -27.03
C PHE A 144 -37.29 -7.80 -27.25
N ALA A 145 -36.76 -8.22 -28.41
CA ALA A 145 -35.44 -7.84 -28.90
C ALA A 145 -35.42 -6.34 -29.25
N GLN A 146 -34.57 -5.57 -28.59
CA GLN A 146 -34.44 -4.13 -28.80
C GLN A 146 -33.39 -3.83 -29.89
N PRO A 147 -33.53 -2.75 -30.66
CA PRO A 147 -32.46 -2.27 -31.54
C PRO A 147 -31.19 -1.97 -30.73
N THR A 148 -30.02 -2.22 -31.32
CA THR A 148 -28.69 -2.11 -30.71
C THR A 148 -28.28 -0.69 -30.26
N SER A 149 -29.20 0.27 -30.26
CA SER A 149 -28.99 1.68 -29.94
C SER A 149 -29.84 2.20 -28.78
N VAL A 150 -30.63 1.36 -28.08
CA VAL A 150 -31.53 1.79 -27.01
C VAL A 150 -31.02 1.32 -25.64
N ALA A 151 -31.32 2.12 -24.61
CA ALA A 151 -30.96 1.93 -23.21
C ALA A 151 -31.40 0.58 -22.60
N ASP A 152 -30.48 -0.38 -22.48
CA ASP A 152 -30.71 -1.63 -21.76
C ASP A 152 -30.51 -1.46 -20.23
N GLY A 153 -31.54 -1.10 -19.44
CA GLY A 153 -31.55 -1.35 -17.99
C GLY A 153 -32.88 -1.14 -17.24
N PHE A 154 -33.02 -1.76 -16.06
CA PHE A 154 -34.03 -1.42 -15.04
C PHE A 154 -33.43 -0.43 -14.04
N ALA A 155 -34.21 0.56 -13.58
CA ALA A 155 -33.75 1.57 -12.62
C ALA A 155 -34.31 1.31 -11.22
N LEU A 156 -33.44 1.28 -10.21
CA LEU A 156 -33.82 0.98 -8.82
C LEU A 156 -33.42 2.11 -7.86
N HIS A 157 -34.40 2.62 -7.12
CA HIS A 157 -34.24 3.62 -6.07
C HIS A 157 -34.74 3.01 -4.75
N LEU A 158 -33.82 2.52 -3.92
CA LEU A 158 -34.12 1.84 -2.66
C LEU A 158 -33.73 2.75 -1.49
N THR A 159 -34.59 2.92 -0.50
CA THR A 159 -34.29 3.74 0.69
C THR A 159 -34.88 3.12 1.95
N ALA A 160 -34.03 2.83 2.92
CA ALA A 160 -34.43 2.30 4.22
C ALA A 160 -33.87 3.14 5.38
N VAL A 161 -34.54 3.09 6.52
CA VAL A 161 -34.00 3.64 7.77
C VAL A 161 -32.93 2.70 8.34
N GLN A 162 -33.20 1.40 8.33
CA GLN A 162 -32.35 0.32 8.82
C GLN A 162 -31.77 -0.46 7.64
N ASP A 163 -32.36 -1.55 7.17
CA ASP A 163 -31.70 -2.40 6.17
C ASP A 163 -32.33 -2.31 4.76
N VAL A 164 -31.50 -2.36 3.73
CA VAL A 164 -31.88 -2.71 2.35
C VAL A 164 -31.29 -4.09 2.04
N ASP A 165 -32.14 -5.05 1.66
CA ASP A 165 -31.77 -6.39 1.21
C ASP A 165 -32.57 -6.69 -0.06
N ALA A 166 -31.89 -6.57 -1.20
CA ALA A 166 -32.48 -6.79 -2.51
C ALA A 166 -31.75 -7.92 -3.24
N VAL A 167 -32.53 -8.90 -3.69
CA VAL A 167 -32.06 -9.92 -4.63
C VAL A 167 -32.63 -9.56 -5.99
N ILE A 168 -31.78 -9.51 -7.00
CA ILE A 168 -32.13 -9.19 -8.38
C ILE A 168 -31.88 -10.44 -9.22
N SER A 169 -32.87 -10.85 -10.00
CA SER A 169 -32.83 -12.11 -10.74
C SER A 169 -33.53 -12.06 -12.09
N ARG A 170 -33.09 -12.94 -13.01
CA ARG A 170 -33.62 -13.18 -14.37
C ARG A 170 -33.56 -11.96 -15.30
N SER A 171 -33.14 -12.18 -16.55
CA SER A 171 -33.51 -11.37 -17.71
C SER A 171 -33.92 -12.40 -18.76
N LEU A 172 -35.21 -12.61 -18.93
CA LEU A 172 -35.71 -13.62 -19.88
C LEU A 172 -35.68 -13.01 -21.28
N VAL A 173 -34.66 -13.33 -22.09
CA VAL A 173 -34.76 -13.22 -23.55
C VAL A 173 -35.71 -14.32 -24.00
N ALA A 174 -36.95 -13.98 -24.35
CA ALA A 174 -37.86 -14.93 -24.98
C ALA A 174 -37.42 -15.15 -26.44
N ASP A 175 -36.53 -16.12 -26.62
CA ASP A 175 -36.10 -16.64 -27.92
C ASP A 175 -37.31 -17.19 -28.69
N ARG A 176 -37.72 -16.48 -29.74
CA ARG A 176 -38.56 -17.00 -30.83
C ARG A 176 -38.08 -16.45 -32.16
N GLY A 177 -36.85 -16.78 -32.55
CA GLY A 177 -36.40 -16.52 -33.91
C GLY A 177 -34.99 -17.05 -34.17
N THR A 178 -34.92 -18.16 -34.90
CA THR A 178 -33.72 -18.83 -35.42
C THR A 178 -32.58 -17.87 -35.76
N LEU A 179 -31.43 -18.04 -35.09
CA LEU A 179 -30.15 -17.41 -35.44
C LEU A 179 -29.72 -17.81 -36.86
N THR A 180 -29.46 -16.80 -37.70
CA THR A 180 -28.56 -16.96 -38.85
C THR A 180 -27.60 -15.77 -38.93
N ALA A 181 -26.31 -16.11 -38.94
CA ALA A 181 -25.12 -15.34 -39.34
C ALA A 181 -24.33 -14.61 -38.24
N ASP A 182 -23.04 -14.95 -38.22
CA ASP A 182 -21.91 -14.38 -37.49
C ASP A 182 -21.80 -12.85 -37.63
N VAL A 183 -21.38 -12.15 -36.56
CA VAL A 183 -20.74 -10.82 -36.68
C VAL A 183 -19.53 -10.74 -35.75
N ILE A 184 -18.40 -10.44 -36.39
CA ILE A 184 -17.03 -10.21 -35.90
C ILE A 184 -16.88 -8.77 -35.41
N LEU A 185 -15.95 -8.55 -34.47
CA LEU A 185 -15.53 -7.26 -33.89
C LEU A 185 -15.37 -6.11 -34.90
N ASP A 186 -15.90 -4.92 -34.57
CA ASP A 186 -15.43 -3.62 -35.06
C ASP A 186 -14.69 -2.90 -33.92
N THR A 187 -13.41 -2.61 -34.14
CA THR A 187 -12.47 -2.04 -33.16
C THR A 187 -12.54 -0.51 -33.05
N SER A 188 -13.59 0.13 -33.57
CA SER A 188 -13.73 1.59 -33.57
C SER A 188 -14.87 2.17 -32.71
N THR A 189 -15.70 1.35 -32.04
CA THR A 189 -16.91 1.84 -31.33
C THR A 189 -17.21 1.27 -29.93
N SER A 190 -16.27 0.60 -29.25
CA SER A 190 -16.39 0.19 -27.82
C SER A 190 -17.78 -0.29 -27.36
N ARG A 191 -18.35 -1.34 -27.95
CA ARG A 191 -19.54 -2.03 -27.41
C ARG A 191 -19.44 -3.55 -27.45
N PHE A 192 -19.91 -4.18 -26.37
CA PHE A 192 -20.10 -5.63 -26.23
C PHE A 192 -21.49 -6.07 -26.73
N THR A 193 -21.52 -7.22 -27.39
CA THR A 193 -22.73 -8.00 -27.70
C THR A 193 -22.60 -9.40 -27.11
N ASN A 194 -23.23 -9.67 -25.96
CA ASN A 194 -24.17 -10.79 -25.79
C ASN A 194 -24.91 -10.68 -24.44
N ALA A 195 -26.22 -10.90 -24.47
CA ALA A 195 -27.15 -10.56 -23.39
C ALA A 195 -27.00 -11.44 -22.14
N THR A 196 -26.62 -10.82 -21.01
CA THR A 196 -27.03 -11.19 -19.65
C THR A 196 -27.59 -9.93 -18.97
N GLY A 197 -28.49 -10.05 -17.99
CA GLY A 197 -29.30 -8.92 -17.49
C GLY A 197 -28.48 -7.72 -17.02
N LEU A 198 -28.77 -6.53 -17.56
CA LEU A 198 -28.19 -5.26 -17.14
C LEU A 198 -29.13 -4.58 -16.13
N TYR A 199 -28.60 -4.23 -14.94
CA TYR A 199 -29.36 -3.56 -13.88
C TYR A 199 -28.63 -2.29 -13.41
N ASN A 200 -29.32 -1.16 -13.52
CA ASN A 200 -28.79 0.14 -13.13
C ASN A 200 -29.32 0.49 -11.73
N LEU A 201 -28.40 0.50 -10.77
CA LEU A 201 -28.71 0.94 -9.42
C LEU A 201 -28.40 2.43 -9.30
N TYR A 202 -29.45 3.23 -9.13
CA TYR A 202 -29.31 4.67 -9.06
C TYR A 202 -29.05 5.15 -7.63
N ARG A 203 -29.84 4.61 -6.69
CA ARG A 203 -29.68 4.89 -5.27
C ARG A 203 -30.08 3.68 -4.44
N ALA A 204 -29.23 3.28 -3.51
CA ALA A 204 -29.62 2.43 -2.40
C ALA A 204 -29.06 3.01 -1.11
N ASP A 205 -29.94 3.47 -0.24
CA ASP A 205 -29.55 4.21 0.96
C ASP A 205 -30.10 3.57 2.23
N SER A 206 -29.20 3.36 3.19
CA SER A 206 -29.49 3.00 4.55
C SER A 206 -28.87 4.03 5.50
N ALA A 207 -29.69 4.61 6.38
CA ALA A 207 -29.22 5.58 7.35
C ALA A 207 -28.42 4.96 8.50
N THR A 208 -28.82 3.78 8.98
CA THR A 208 -28.28 3.17 10.21
C THR A 208 -27.93 1.68 10.11
N GLY A 209 -28.31 1.00 9.03
CA GLY A 209 -28.15 -0.45 8.86
C GLY A 209 -27.29 -0.79 7.65
N HIS A 210 -27.55 -1.96 7.06
CA HIS A 210 -26.77 -2.50 5.95
C HIS A 210 -27.51 -2.36 4.62
N VAL A 211 -26.75 -2.23 3.53
CA VAL A 211 -27.26 -2.40 2.16
C VAL A 211 -26.66 -3.67 1.58
N SER A 212 -27.48 -4.66 1.25
CA SER A 212 -27.09 -5.88 0.57
C SER A 212 -27.83 -6.00 -0.76
N ILE A 213 -27.07 -6.08 -1.84
CA ILE A 213 -27.60 -6.19 -3.19
C ILE A 213 -26.90 -7.35 -3.89
N VAL A 214 -27.70 -8.34 -4.28
CA VAL A 214 -27.23 -9.53 -4.97
C VAL A 214 -27.84 -9.55 -6.36
N ASN A 215 -27.03 -9.29 -7.39
CA ASN A 215 -27.40 -9.54 -8.77
C ASN A 215 -26.92 -10.94 -9.21
N ASN A 216 -27.89 -11.84 -9.36
CA ASN A 216 -27.65 -13.21 -9.80
C ASN A 216 -27.60 -13.36 -11.33
N THR A 217 -27.72 -12.27 -12.08
CA THR A 217 -27.75 -12.27 -13.53
C THR A 217 -26.99 -11.08 -14.09
N GLY A 218 -25.73 -11.29 -14.48
CA GLY A 218 -24.92 -10.30 -15.21
C GLY A 218 -24.33 -9.21 -14.33
N ASP A 219 -24.29 -8.00 -14.88
CA ASP A 219 -23.57 -6.84 -14.34
C ASP A 219 -24.44 -5.99 -13.40
N LEU A 220 -23.82 -5.40 -12.40
CA LEU A 220 -24.38 -4.34 -11.56
C LEU A 220 -23.70 -3.02 -11.93
N ILE A 221 -24.49 -2.08 -12.44
CA ILE A 221 -24.00 -0.75 -12.85
C ILE A 221 -24.44 0.29 -11.82
N LEU A 222 -23.49 1.05 -11.31
CA LEU A 222 -23.70 2.21 -10.46
C LEU A 222 -23.61 3.45 -11.34
N GLY A 223 -24.70 4.22 -11.46
CA GLY A 223 -24.68 5.40 -12.33
C GLY A 223 -26.04 6.10 -12.51
N PRO A 224 -26.05 7.35 -13.00
CA PRO A 224 -27.27 8.08 -13.28
C PRO A 224 -28.00 7.55 -14.53
N LEU A 225 -29.31 7.79 -14.61
CA LEU A 225 -30.19 7.43 -15.74
C LEU A 225 -29.88 8.13 -17.09
N GLY A 226 -28.70 8.76 -17.26
CA GLY A 226 -28.45 9.78 -18.28
C GLY A 226 -27.25 9.59 -19.22
N SER A 227 -26.50 8.49 -19.18
CA SER A 227 -25.40 8.22 -20.14
C SER A 227 -25.90 7.67 -21.50
N PHE A 228 -27.14 7.99 -21.89
CA PHE A 228 -27.65 7.62 -23.22
C PHE A 228 -27.38 8.74 -24.22
N LEU A 229 -26.21 8.69 -24.86
CA LEU A 229 -26.00 9.41 -26.11
C LEU A 229 -27.00 8.86 -27.14
N GLY A 230 -27.96 9.69 -27.54
CA GLY A 230 -28.72 9.42 -28.76
C GLY A 230 -27.77 9.29 -29.96
N PRO A 231 -28.23 8.74 -31.10
CA PRO A 231 -27.40 8.53 -32.31
C PRO A 231 -26.72 9.80 -32.87
N ASN A 232 -27.04 10.99 -32.33
CA ASN A 232 -26.46 12.29 -32.68
C ASN A 232 -25.85 13.07 -31.49
N GLY A 233 -25.68 12.46 -30.32
CA GLY A 233 -25.08 13.12 -29.15
C GLY A 233 -25.94 14.17 -28.44
N GLU A 234 -27.25 14.18 -28.63
CA GLU A 234 -28.16 14.99 -27.81
C GLU A 234 -28.51 14.29 -26.49
N VAL A 235 -28.39 15.04 -25.39
CA VAL A 235 -28.80 14.65 -24.03
C VAL A 235 -30.32 14.69 -23.94
N ILE A 236 -30.97 13.52 -23.89
CA ILE A 236 -32.41 13.43 -23.63
C ILE A 236 -32.62 13.49 -22.10
N ASN A 237 -32.73 14.70 -21.56
CA ASN A 237 -33.22 14.93 -20.20
C ASN A 237 -34.73 14.64 -20.12
N ALA A 238 -35.11 13.37 -20.06
CA ALA A 238 -36.50 12.94 -19.87
C ALA A 238 -36.74 12.40 -18.45
N ILE A 239 -36.48 13.22 -17.43
CA ILE A 239 -37.22 13.32 -16.15
C ILE A 239 -36.90 14.72 -15.61
N VAL A 240 -37.49 15.74 -16.23
CA VAL A 240 -37.69 17.06 -15.60
C VAL A 240 -39.17 17.16 -15.31
N GLY A 241 -39.57 16.68 -14.13
CA GLY A 241 -40.96 16.73 -13.69
C GLY A 241 -41.16 16.18 -12.29
N LEU A 242 -41.10 17.09 -11.30
CA LEU A 242 -41.69 16.95 -9.96
C LEU A 242 -40.99 16.06 -8.91
N TYR A 243 -39.74 16.38 -8.55
CA TYR A 243 -39.27 16.21 -7.16
C TYR A 243 -38.50 17.46 -6.67
N PRO A 244 -39.18 18.59 -6.39
CA PRO A 244 -38.53 19.72 -5.73
C PRO A 244 -38.59 19.52 -4.22
N THR A 245 -37.58 18.90 -3.60
CA THR A 245 -37.25 19.09 -2.15
C THR A 245 -35.92 18.48 -1.67
N LEU A 246 -34.97 18.16 -2.54
CA LEU A 246 -33.57 17.90 -2.13
C LEU A 246 -32.62 18.67 -3.05
N GLN A 247 -32.60 20.00 -2.89
CA GLN A 247 -31.60 20.87 -3.49
C GLN A 247 -30.32 20.79 -2.66
N ASN A 248 -29.36 20.00 -3.14
CA ASN A 248 -27.91 20.25 -3.18
C ASN A 248 -27.16 18.91 -3.21
N GLU A 249 -26.76 18.51 -4.43
CA GLU A 249 -25.97 17.33 -4.87
C GLU A 249 -26.78 16.30 -5.66
N LEU A 250 -26.59 16.31 -6.98
CA LEU A 250 -26.94 15.21 -7.87
C LEU A 250 -26.01 14.04 -7.55
N LYS A 251 -26.44 13.14 -6.67
CA LYS A 251 -25.69 11.92 -6.35
C LYS A 251 -25.86 10.94 -7.52
N LYS A 252 -24.88 10.95 -8.43
CA LYS A 252 -24.73 9.93 -9.48
C LYS A 252 -24.60 8.57 -8.78
N GLY A 253 -25.40 7.56 -9.15
CA GLY A 253 -25.17 6.14 -8.82
C GLY A 253 -24.82 5.71 -7.38
N LEU A 254 -25.29 6.38 -6.32
CA LEU A 254 -24.75 6.14 -4.97
C LEU A 254 -25.41 4.96 -4.22
N VAL A 255 -24.58 4.03 -3.73
CA VAL A 255 -24.92 3.04 -2.70
C VAL A 255 -24.34 3.48 -1.35
N SER A 256 -25.20 3.77 -0.38
CA SER A 256 -24.77 4.31 0.91
C SER A 256 -25.29 3.54 2.11
N ALA A 257 -24.37 3.24 3.03
CA ALA A 257 -24.65 2.78 4.38
C ALA A 257 -23.67 3.48 5.34
N SER A 258 -23.86 4.78 5.56
CA SER A 258 -22.82 5.66 6.18
C SER A 258 -22.31 5.21 7.55
N GLN A 259 -23.11 4.46 8.32
CA GLN A 259 -22.73 3.88 9.62
C GLN A 259 -22.64 2.36 9.60
N GLY A 260 -22.85 1.74 8.43
CA GLY A 260 -23.01 0.31 8.28
C GLY A 260 -22.20 -0.24 7.11
N ARG A 261 -22.68 -1.37 6.58
CA ARG A 261 -21.98 -2.12 5.54
C ARG A 261 -22.73 -2.09 4.23
N VAL A 262 -22.03 -1.84 3.15
CA VAL A 262 -22.49 -2.12 1.79
C VAL A 262 -21.95 -3.49 1.36
N SER A 263 -22.82 -4.38 0.91
CA SER A 263 -22.46 -5.67 0.34
C SER A 263 -23.04 -5.78 -1.06
N LEU A 264 -22.17 -5.74 -2.06
CA LEU A 264 -22.55 -5.87 -3.46
C LEU A 264 -22.02 -7.19 -4.00
N GLN A 265 -22.89 -7.96 -4.63
CA GLN A 265 -22.53 -9.17 -5.33
C GLN A 265 -23.10 -9.15 -6.73
N ALA A 266 -22.24 -9.33 -7.73
CA ALA A 266 -22.63 -9.48 -9.13
C ALA A 266 -21.94 -10.71 -9.73
N THR A 267 -22.68 -11.51 -10.50
CA THR A 267 -22.10 -12.63 -11.26
C THR A 267 -21.22 -12.16 -12.43
N GLY A 268 -21.41 -10.93 -12.90
CA GLY A 268 -20.56 -10.25 -13.87
C GLY A 268 -19.78 -9.14 -13.18
N THR A 269 -19.92 -7.92 -13.68
CA THR A 269 -19.14 -6.75 -13.31
C THR A 269 -19.84 -5.93 -12.22
N ILE A 270 -19.09 -5.28 -11.34
CA ILE A 270 -19.56 -4.11 -10.59
C ILE A 270 -18.87 -2.89 -11.21
N ARG A 271 -19.61 -2.05 -11.94
CA ARG A 271 -19.03 -0.96 -12.74
C ARG A 271 -19.57 0.39 -12.32
N ASP A 272 -18.69 1.40 -12.30
CA ASP A 272 -19.09 2.79 -12.40
C ASP A 272 -19.38 3.17 -13.87
N ASP A 273 -20.58 3.68 -14.14
CA ASP A 273 -20.99 4.25 -15.44
C ASP A 273 -21.07 5.78 -15.45
N SER A 274 -20.66 6.40 -14.36
CA SER A 274 -20.51 7.84 -14.25
C SER A 274 -19.14 8.24 -14.78
N ASP A 275 -19.10 9.23 -15.67
CA ASP A 275 -17.87 9.77 -16.26
C ASP A 275 -17.12 10.75 -15.33
N GLY A 276 -17.41 10.76 -14.04
CA GLY A 276 -16.84 11.74 -13.13
C GLY A 276 -16.69 11.26 -11.70
N ILE A 277 -15.96 12.03 -10.90
CA ILE A 277 -15.47 11.75 -9.53
C ILE A 277 -16.54 11.60 -8.43
N GLY A 278 -17.80 11.35 -8.79
CA GLY A 278 -18.87 11.20 -7.80
C GLY A 278 -18.71 9.90 -7.03
N LEU A 279 -18.96 9.92 -5.72
CA LEU A 279 -18.91 8.68 -4.92
C LEU A 279 -19.97 7.67 -5.40
N ASP A 280 -19.53 6.46 -5.70
CA ASP A 280 -20.38 5.30 -5.97
C ASP A 280 -20.78 4.57 -4.69
N ILE A 281 -19.85 4.48 -3.74
CA ILE A 281 -20.09 3.80 -2.45
C ILE A 281 -19.68 4.68 -1.28
N LEU A 282 -20.59 4.86 -0.32
CA LEU A 282 -20.31 5.53 0.96
C LEU A 282 -20.70 4.61 2.13
N ALA A 283 -19.73 4.08 2.88
CA ALA A 283 -20.03 3.14 3.97
C ALA A 283 -18.95 3.10 5.05
N GLN A 284 -19.24 2.50 6.20
CA GLN A 284 -18.19 2.14 7.17
C GLN A 284 -17.43 0.90 6.70
N GLU A 285 -18.13 -0.07 6.12
CA GLU A 285 -17.58 -1.31 5.58
C GLU A 285 -18.10 -1.58 4.17
N ALA A 286 -17.27 -2.14 3.30
CA ALA A 286 -17.69 -2.67 2.01
C ALA A 286 -17.25 -4.12 1.79
N VAL A 287 -18.18 -4.93 1.29
CA VAL A 287 -17.94 -6.31 0.85
C VAL A 287 -18.34 -6.41 -0.62
N LEU A 288 -17.37 -6.49 -1.52
CA LEU A 288 -17.61 -6.43 -2.96
C LEU A 288 -17.23 -7.76 -3.62
N ARG A 289 -18.16 -8.38 -4.34
CA ARG A 289 -17.96 -9.65 -5.04
C ARG A 289 -18.37 -9.51 -6.49
N ALA A 290 -17.41 -9.59 -7.41
CA ALA A 290 -17.65 -9.55 -8.84
C ALA A 290 -17.14 -10.82 -9.52
N GLY A 291 -17.88 -11.34 -10.49
CA GLY A 291 -17.46 -12.50 -11.28
C GLY A 291 -16.45 -12.15 -12.37
N THR A 292 -16.52 -10.93 -12.93
CA THR A 292 -15.63 -10.50 -14.03
C THR A 292 -14.69 -9.38 -13.61
N THR A 293 -15.18 -8.17 -13.38
CA THR A 293 -14.36 -7.03 -12.97
C THR A 293 -15.04 -6.20 -11.90
N LEU A 294 -14.26 -5.43 -11.17
CA LEU A 294 -14.73 -4.38 -10.26
C LEU A 294 -14.08 -3.08 -10.72
N GLY A 295 -14.87 -2.14 -11.20
CA GLY A 295 -14.34 -0.97 -11.91
C GLY A 295 -13.60 -1.36 -13.19
N SER A 296 -12.85 -0.40 -13.73
CA SER A 296 -11.97 -0.55 -14.89
C SER A 296 -10.85 0.49 -14.84
N ASN A 297 -9.80 0.33 -15.63
CA ASN A 297 -8.73 1.34 -15.74
C ASN A 297 -9.25 2.73 -16.17
N ALA A 298 -10.25 2.76 -17.05
CA ALA A 298 -10.83 4.02 -17.52
C ALA A 298 -11.77 4.67 -16.49
N ASN A 299 -12.35 3.84 -15.61
CA ASN A 299 -13.32 4.27 -14.62
C ASN A 299 -13.28 3.32 -13.43
N ALA A 300 -12.47 3.69 -12.44
CA ALA A 300 -12.39 2.95 -11.18
C ALA A 300 -13.68 3.17 -10.38
N LEU A 301 -13.91 2.34 -9.37
CA LEU A 301 -15.03 2.58 -8.46
C LEU A 301 -14.63 3.66 -7.43
N GLU A 302 -15.35 4.77 -7.40
CA GLU A 302 -15.13 5.82 -6.39
C GLU A 302 -15.86 5.49 -5.09
N THR A 303 -15.10 5.42 -4.00
CA THR A 303 -15.61 4.98 -2.70
C THR A 303 -15.19 5.94 -1.61
N GLN A 304 -15.97 5.98 -0.52
CA GLN A 304 -15.56 6.55 0.75
C GLN A 304 -15.93 5.52 1.82
N ILE A 305 -14.98 4.62 2.07
CA ILE A 305 -15.14 3.49 2.97
C ILE A 305 -13.95 3.38 3.92
N ALA A 306 -14.20 2.93 5.14
CA ALA A 306 -13.14 2.77 6.14
C ALA A 306 -12.55 1.35 6.14
N ASN A 307 -13.36 0.32 5.85
CA ASN A 307 -12.91 -1.06 5.78
C ASN A 307 -13.39 -1.74 4.50
N LEU A 308 -12.51 -2.47 3.83
CA LEU A 308 -12.80 -3.18 2.58
C LEU A 308 -12.43 -4.66 2.67
N ALA A 309 -13.32 -5.50 2.15
CA ALA A 309 -12.98 -6.81 1.63
C ALA A 309 -13.58 -6.98 0.23
N ALA A 310 -12.80 -7.45 -0.74
CA ALA A 310 -13.28 -7.62 -2.10
C ALA A 310 -12.71 -8.88 -2.77
N GLN A 311 -13.54 -9.50 -3.61
CA GLN A 311 -13.20 -10.66 -4.41
C GLN A 311 -13.65 -10.45 -5.86
N VAL A 312 -12.71 -10.57 -6.79
CA VAL A 312 -12.96 -10.57 -8.23
C VAL A 312 -12.45 -11.88 -8.82
N ASP A 313 -13.37 -12.71 -9.30
CA ASP A 313 -13.04 -14.04 -9.87
C ASP A 313 -12.50 -13.94 -11.32
N GLY A 314 -12.60 -12.75 -11.94
CA GLY A 314 -12.20 -12.48 -13.32
C GLY A 314 -10.94 -11.64 -13.47
N ALA A 315 -11.02 -10.57 -14.27
CA ALA A 315 -9.84 -9.92 -14.86
C ALA A 315 -9.21 -8.81 -14.00
N GLU A 316 -9.98 -7.85 -13.49
CA GLU A 316 -9.37 -6.66 -12.87
C GLU A 316 -10.23 -6.06 -11.75
N LEU A 317 -9.55 -5.47 -10.77
CA LEU A 317 -10.12 -4.66 -9.69
C LEU A 317 -9.50 -3.28 -9.76
N TRP A 318 -10.34 -2.25 -9.81
CA TRP A 318 -9.98 -0.84 -9.82
C TRP A 318 -10.85 -0.06 -8.84
N LEU A 319 -10.23 0.50 -7.80
CA LEU A 319 -10.94 1.22 -6.75
C LEU A 319 -10.16 2.46 -6.31
N ASN A 320 -10.87 3.58 -6.19
CA ASN A 320 -10.38 4.82 -5.63
C ASN A 320 -11.13 5.11 -4.32
N ASN A 321 -10.43 5.25 -3.20
CA ASN A 321 -11.04 5.55 -1.90
C ASN A 321 -10.71 6.97 -1.43
N LEU A 322 -11.76 7.73 -1.10
CA LEU A 322 -11.67 9.00 -0.43
C LEU A 322 -11.46 8.78 1.08
N GLY A 323 -10.37 9.32 1.64
CA GLY A 323 -9.95 9.12 3.01
C GLY A 323 -9.21 7.81 3.27
N ASN A 324 -9.07 7.49 4.55
CA ASN A 324 -8.32 6.33 5.04
C ASN A 324 -9.05 5.02 4.73
N LEU A 325 -8.29 3.97 4.43
CA LEU A 325 -8.82 2.63 4.16
C LEU A 325 -8.06 1.56 4.91
N THR A 326 -8.78 0.58 5.45
CA THR A 326 -8.23 -0.69 5.92
C THR A 326 -8.70 -1.85 5.03
N ILE A 327 -7.77 -2.61 4.45
CA ILE A 327 -8.06 -3.92 3.84
C ILE A 327 -8.05 -4.95 4.96
N GLY A 328 -9.19 -5.60 5.21
CA GLY A 328 -9.37 -6.47 6.37
C GLY A 328 -10.27 -7.67 6.11
N GLU A 329 -10.47 -8.49 7.13
CA GLU A 329 -11.41 -9.61 7.06
C GLU A 329 -12.84 -9.13 7.34
N ILE A 330 -13.73 -9.22 6.35
CA ILE A 330 -15.13 -8.78 6.49
C ILE A 330 -16.06 -9.82 5.90
N ALA A 331 -17.08 -10.21 6.68
CA ALA A 331 -18.12 -11.16 6.26
C ALA A 331 -17.57 -12.46 5.62
N GLY A 332 -16.46 -12.98 6.16
CA GLY A 332 -15.83 -14.22 5.71
C GLY A 332 -14.97 -14.09 4.43
N LEU A 333 -14.75 -12.88 3.92
CA LEU A 333 -13.68 -12.60 2.96
C LEU A 333 -12.39 -12.24 3.70
N ASP A 334 -11.28 -12.80 3.25
CA ASP A 334 -9.93 -12.50 3.69
C ASP A 334 -9.31 -11.42 2.79
N GLY A 335 -9.61 -10.16 3.11
CA GLY A 335 -9.08 -8.96 2.45
C GLY A 335 -9.45 -8.82 0.99
N LEU A 336 -8.44 -8.61 0.14
CA LEU A 336 -8.55 -8.30 -1.29
C LEU A 336 -8.07 -9.49 -2.13
N SER A 337 -8.83 -9.90 -3.15
CA SER A 337 -8.39 -10.90 -4.12
C SER A 337 -8.89 -10.58 -5.53
N SER A 338 -7.98 -10.60 -6.51
CA SER A 338 -8.30 -10.50 -7.95
C SER A 338 -7.60 -11.62 -8.74
N ALA A 339 -8.31 -12.25 -9.68
CA ALA A 339 -7.73 -13.26 -10.57
C ALA A 339 -6.95 -12.67 -11.77
N GLY A 340 -6.86 -11.35 -11.89
CA GLY A 340 -5.85 -10.66 -12.73
C GLY A 340 -5.20 -9.53 -11.94
N ASP A 341 -5.35 -8.29 -12.39
CA ASP A 341 -4.77 -7.11 -11.73
C ASP A 341 -5.65 -6.62 -10.57
N ALA A 342 -5.03 -6.00 -9.57
CA ALA A 342 -5.72 -5.29 -8.50
C ALA A 342 -5.05 -3.95 -8.24
N THR A 343 -5.75 -2.87 -8.58
CA THR A 343 -5.33 -1.49 -8.38
C THR A 343 -6.22 -0.81 -7.36
N LEU A 344 -5.61 -0.28 -6.31
CA LEU A 344 -6.29 0.45 -5.26
C LEU A 344 -5.54 1.72 -4.93
N THR A 345 -6.23 2.86 -5.04
CA THR A 345 -5.71 4.17 -4.66
C THR A 345 -6.52 4.73 -3.49
N THR A 346 -5.87 5.33 -2.50
CA THR A 346 -6.54 6.06 -1.42
C THR A 346 -6.04 7.49 -1.32
N THR A 347 -6.87 8.41 -0.86
CA THR A 347 -6.46 9.82 -0.66
C THR A 347 -5.94 10.11 0.75
N GLY A 348 -6.10 9.16 1.68
CA GLY A 348 -5.53 9.20 3.03
C GLY A 348 -4.58 8.02 3.25
N SER A 349 -4.54 7.48 4.47
CA SER A 349 -3.70 6.32 4.79
C SER A 349 -4.30 5.00 4.27
N LEU A 350 -3.47 4.05 3.87
CA LEU A 350 -3.87 2.68 3.55
C LEU A 350 -3.24 1.67 4.53
N THR A 351 -4.08 0.95 5.27
CA THR A 351 -3.65 -0.14 6.14
C THR A 351 -4.05 -1.49 5.55
N VAL A 352 -3.12 -2.44 5.51
CA VAL A 352 -3.41 -3.84 5.17
C VAL A 352 -3.32 -4.68 6.44
N ASN A 353 -4.45 -5.26 6.83
CA ASN A 353 -4.60 -6.08 8.04
C ASN A 353 -5.06 -7.52 7.75
N ALA A 354 -5.03 -7.92 6.48
CA ALA A 354 -5.42 -9.25 6.00
C ALA A 354 -4.64 -9.59 4.71
N ARG A 355 -5.11 -10.56 3.92
CA ARG A 355 -4.51 -10.83 2.60
C ARG A 355 -4.86 -9.75 1.58
N ALA A 356 -3.89 -9.37 0.75
CA ALA A 356 -4.13 -8.69 -0.52
C ALA A 356 -3.46 -9.48 -1.65
N ARG A 357 -4.25 -10.00 -2.58
CA ARG A 357 -3.77 -10.88 -3.65
C ARG A 357 -4.21 -10.42 -5.04
N ALA A 358 -3.28 -10.45 -5.97
CA ALA A 358 -3.52 -10.38 -7.41
C ALA A 358 -2.86 -11.57 -8.10
N ASN A 359 -3.37 -12.02 -9.24
CA ASN A 359 -2.64 -13.01 -10.03
C ASN A 359 -1.51 -12.35 -10.83
N ASN A 360 -1.76 -11.15 -11.34
CA ASN A 360 -0.82 -10.34 -12.11
C ASN A 360 -0.26 -9.21 -11.22
N THR A 361 -0.57 -7.94 -11.47
CA THR A 361 -0.04 -6.84 -10.68
C THR A 361 -0.95 -6.53 -9.48
N LEU A 362 -0.34 -6.43 -8.29
CA LEU A 362 -0.98 -5.84 -7.11
C LEU A 362 -0.40 -4.43 -6.91
N TRP A 363 -1.22 -3.42 -7.15
CA TRP A 363 -0.85 -2.02 -7.04
C TRP A 363 -1.62 -1.35 -5.92
N LEU A 364 -0.93 -1.01 -4.83
CA LEU A 364 -1.48 -0.30 -3.69
C LEU A 364 -0.82 1.08 -3.59
N ARG A 365 -1.64 2.12 -3.64
CA ARG A 365 -1.17 3.51 -3.68
C ARG A 365 -1.95 4.38 -2.71
N THR A 366 -1.25 5.30 -2.05
CA THR A 366 -1.88 6.51 -1.52
C THR A 366 -1.54 7.67 -2.45
N ILE A 367 -2.41 8.68 -2.52
CA ILE A 367 -1.99 9.96 -3.10
C ILE A 367 -0.90 10.55 -2.22
N ASP A 368 -0.35 11.64 -2.71
CA ASP A 368 0.57 12.47 -1.98
C ASP A 368 0.04 13.91 -2.05
N ALA A 369 -0.05 14.52 -0.88
CA ALA A 369 -0.50 15.88 -0.68
C ALA A 369 0.41 16.56 0.33
N ALA A 370 0.40 17.89 0.34
CA ALA A 370 1.19 18.72 1.26
C ALA A 370 0.92 18.52 2.78
N ILE A 371 0.08 17.55 3.15
CA ILE A 371 -0.26 17.20 4.52
C ILE A 371 0.22 15.79 4.80
N ALA A 372 0.81 15.56 5.97
CA ALA A 372 1.17 14.21 6.39
C ALA A 372 -0.05 13.29 6.58
N GLY A 373 0.17 11.98 6.44
CA GLY A 373 -0.75 10.90 6.83
C GLY A 373 -1.24 10.01 5.68
N GLN A 374 -0.68 10.16 4.47
CA GLN A 374 -0.84 9.28 3.33
C GLN A 374 0.17 8.12 3.41
N ASP A 375 0.14 7.42 4.54
CA ASP A 375 1.02 6.29 4.82
C ASP A 375 0.45 4.98 4.26
N ILE A 376 1.34 4.05 3.86
CA ILE A 376 0.99 2.64 3.69
C ILE A 376 1.55 1.84 4.85
N THR A 377 0.66 1.14 5.56
CA THR A 377 1.04 0.26 6.68
C THR A 377 0.60 -1.18 6.43
N LEU A 378 1.56 -2.09 6.36
CA LEU A 378 1.33 -3.53 6.42
C LEU A 378 1.51 -4.00 7.87
N THR A 379 0.42 -4.40 8.50
CA THR A 379 0.43 -4.91 9.88
C THR A 379 1.10 -6.29 9.98
N ASP A 380 1.30 -6.79 11.21
CA ASP A 380 1.83 -8.14 11.44
C ASP A 380 0.97 -9.27 10.84
N GLN A 381 -0.28 -9.01 10.45
CA GLN A 381 -1.18 -9.99 9.82
C GLN A 381 -1.20 -9.87 8.29
N ALA A 382 -0.55 -8.85 7.72
CA ALA A 382 -0.61 -8.55 6.30
C ALA A 382 0.08 -9.63 5.47
N ARG A 383 -0.61 -10.10 4.42
CA ARG A 383 -0.06 -11.05 3.44
C ARG A 383 -0.32 -10.54 2.03
N LEU A 384 0.73 -10.04 1.39
CA LEU A 384 0.64 -9.56 0.01
C LEU A 384 1.17 -10.62 -0.95
N GLU A 385 0.39 -10.91 -1.99
CA GLU A 385 0.69 -12.00 -2.93
C GLU A 385 0.43 -11.55 -4.37
N SER A 386 1.45 -11.65 -5.23
CA SER A 386 1.32 -11.64 -6.69
C SER A 386 1.83 -12.96 -7.24
N THR A 387 0.95 -13.77 -7.83
CA THR A 387 1.30 -15.15 -8.21
C THR A 387 2.07 -15.25 -9.53
N ALA A 388 1.97 -14.25 -10.42
CA ALA A 388 2.60 -14.26 -11.73
C ALA A 388 3.16 -12.88 -12.16
N GLY A 389 3.02 -11.84 -11.34
CA GLY A 389 3.40 -10.47 -11.69
C GLY A 389 4.17 -9.74 -10.60
N THR A 390 3.95 -8.42 -10.53
CA THR A 390 4.65 -7.50 -9.62
C THR A 390 3.78 -7.10 -8.44
N ILE A 391 4.41 -6.53 -7.42
CA ILE A 391 3.74 -5.81 -6.35
C ILE A 391 4.36 -4.41 -6.27
N ASP A 392 3.52 -3.39 -6.29
CA ASP A 392 3.92 -1.99 -6.21
C ASP A 392 3.21 -1.33 -5.02
N LEU A 393 4.00 -0.92 -4.02
CA LEU A 393 3.55 -0.15 -2.85
C LEU A 393 4.08 1.27 -2.97
N LEU A 394 3.17 2.20 -3.22
CA LEU A 394 3.49 3.61 -3.45
C LEU A 394 2.83 4.46 -2.35
N ALA A 395 3.57 4.67 -1.25
CA ALA A 395 3.14 5.52 -0.15
C ALA A 395 3.47 6.99 -0.48
N GLY A 396 2.52 7.87 -0.22
CA GLY A 396 2.69 9.31 -0.40
C GLY A 396 3.54 9.91 0.71
N ASP A 397 3.44 9.35 1.92
CA ASP A 397 4.32 9.66 3.05
C ASP A 397 5.15 8.40 3.40
N ASN A 398 4.86 7.77 4.54
CA ASN A 398 5.66 6.69 5.11
C ASN A 398 5.20 5.31 4.64
N LEU A 399 6.16 4.39 4.55
CA LEU A 399 5.91 2.99 4.24
C LEU A 399 6.38 2.10 5.37
N THR A 400 5.46 1.37 6.00
CA THR A 400 5.79 0.42 7.07
C THR A 400 5.41 -1.01 6.68
N VAL A 401 6.40 -1.91 6.70
CA VAL A 401 6.24 -3.36 6.59
C VAL A 401 6.59 -3.98 7.95
N ALA A 402 5.57 -4.26 8.76
CA ALA A 402 5.75 -4.80 10.11
C ALA A 402 6.42 -6.18 10.11
N ALA A 403 6.99 -6.59 11.25
CA ALA A 403 7.82 -7.78 11.37
C ALA A 403 7.11 -9.10 11.02
N GLY A 404 5.80 -9.17 11.29
CA GLY A 404 4.95 -10.30 10.92
C GLY A 404 4.44 -10.28 9.47
N ALA A 405 4.53 -9.14 8.77
CA ALA A 405 4.05 -9.00 7.41
C ALA A 405 4.85 -9.86 6.42
N THR A 406 4.18 -10.40 5.41
CA THR A 406 4.84 -11.13 4.32
C THR A 406 4.44 -10.57 2.97
N ILE A 407 5.43 -10.33 2.10
CA ILE A 407 5.23 -9.91 0.71
C ILE A 407 5.86 -10.95 -0.21
N THR A 408 5.06 -11.53 -1.09
CA THR A 408 5.50 -12.51 -2.09
C THR A 408 5.10 -12.05 -3.49
N ALA A 409 6.06 -11.61 -4.29
CA ALA A 409 5.90 -11.30 -5.71
C ALA A 409 6.60 -12.36 -6.56
N ASN A 410 6.03 -12.73 -7.72
CA ASN A 410 6.73 -13.57 -8.68
C ASN A 410 7.81 -12.78 -9.45
N GLY A 411 7.49 -11.52 -9.79
CA GLY A 411 8.36 -10.58 -10.47
C GLY A 411 9.00 -9.58 -9.51
N LEU A 412 9.03 -8.31 -9.93
CA LEU A 412 9.56 -7.18 -9.17
C LEU A 412 8.65 -6.82 -7.98
N LEU A 413 9.26 -6.48 -6.85
CA LEU A 413 8.63 -5.77 -5.74
C LEU A 413 9.17 -4.34 -5.68
N THR A 414 8.28 -3.35 -5.83
CA THR A 414 8.61 -1.93 -5.73
C THR A 414 8.02 -1.36 -4.44
N LEU A 415 8.87 -0.70 -3.65
CA LEU A 415 8.54 -0.06 -2.38
C LEU A 415 8.97 1.40 -2.46
N VAL A 416 8.01 2.32 -2.41
CA VAL A 416 8.27 3.76 -2.52
C VAL A 416 7.59 4.45 -1.35
N GLY A 417 8.36 5.26 -0.62
CA GLY A 417 7.82 6.34 0.21
C GLY A 417 7.98 7.68 -0.52
N ASP A 418 7.34 8.73 -0.01
CA ASP A 418 7.34 10.06 -0.65
C ASP A 418 6.98 9.99 -2.16
N HIS A 419 5.95 9.21 -2.48
CA HIS A 419 5.59 8.97 -3.87
C HIS A 419 4.96 10.23 -4.48
N THR A 420 5.71 10.85 -5.39
CA THR A 420 5.39 12.06 -6.19
C THR A 420 5.88 13.39 -5.62
N ASP A 421 6.34 13.42 -4.38
CA ASP A 421 6.97 14.57 -3.72
C ASP A 421 6.17 15.88 -3.88
N ALA A 422 4.94 15.89 -3.35
CA ALA A 422 4.07 17.06 -3.34
C ALA A 422 4.38 18.01 -2.18
N ASP A 423 5.17 17.58 -1.20
CA ASP A 423 5.44 18.27 0.06
C ASP A 423 6.94 18.56 0.35
N ALA A 424 7.76 18.59 -0.70
CA ALA A 424 9.11 19.17 -0.79
C ALA A 424 9.74 19.72 0.51
N GLY A 425 10.78 19.03 0.96
CA GLY A 425 11.53 19.22 2.19
C GLY A 425 11.09 18.31 3.34
N LEU A 426 10.12 17.42 3.13
CA LEU A 426 9.59 16.47 4.12
C LEU A 426 9.81 15.05 3.59
N GLY A 427 10.91 14.40 3.99
CA GLY A 427 11.20 13.05 3.53
C GLY A 427 10.36 11.96 4.20
N THR A 428 10.55 10.73 3.70
CA THR A 428 9.81 9.54 4.12
C THR A 428 10.57 8.66 5.11
N GLU A 429 9.83 7.97 5.97
CA GLU A 429 10.29 6.82 6.73
C GLU A 429 9.84 5.50 6.07
N ILE A 430 10.81 4.69 5.64
CA ILE A 430 10.60 3.37 5.05
C ILE A 430 11.11 2.29 6.02
N ASN A 431 10.18 1.60 6.68
CA ASN A 431 10.44 0.57 7.67
C ASN A 431 10.25 -0.83 7.08
N LEU A 432 11.33 -1.59 6.94
CA LEU A 432 11.36 -2.93 6.34
C LEU A 432 11.71 -3.99 7.39
N HIS A 433 10.70 -4.45 8.12
CA HIS A 433 10.85 -5.45 9.18
C HIS A 433 10.29 -6.83 8.80
N GLY A 434 9.39 -6.89 7.82
CA GLY A 434 8.71 -8.11 7.38
C GLY A 434 9.54 -9.01 6.47
N SER A 435 8.93 -10.11 6.03
CA SER A 435 9.53 -11.03 5.06
C SER A 435 9.22 -10.60 3.64
N LEU A 436 10.26 -10.36 2.86
CA LEU A 436 10.17 -9.98 1.45
C LEU A 436 10.67 -11.14 0.57
N SER A 437 9.90 -11.51 -0.45
CA SER A 437 10.25 -12.56 -1.43
C SER A 437 9.80 -12.12 -2.83
N ALA A 438 10.75 -11.86 -3.72
CA ALA A 438 10.51 -11.37 -5.08
C ALA A 438 11.67 -11.76 -6.00
N ALA A 439 11.55 -11.63 -7.33
CA ALA A 439 12.70 -11.78 -8.21
C ALA A 439 13.77 -10.70 -7.96
N GLN A 440 13.32 -9.52 -7.52
CA GLN A 440 14.11 -8.36 -7.16
C GLN A 440 13.26 -7.45 -6.26
N VAL A 441 13.89 -6.72 -5.35
CA VAL A 441 13.23 -5.71 -4.51
C VAL A 441 13.89 -4.35 -4.75
N ASN A 442 13.07 -3.34 -5.04
CA ASN A 442 13.50 -1.96 -5.20
C ASN A 442 12.85 -1.09 -4.13
N VAL A 443 13.66 -0.29 -3.43
CA VAL A 443 13.23 0.66 -2.42
C VAL A 443 13.65 2.05 -2.87
N SER A 444 12.71 3.01 -2.87
CA SER A 444 12.98 4.41 -3.21
C SER A 444 12.51 5.38 -2.14
N GLY A 445 13.37 6.32 -1.80
CA GLY A 445 13.13 7.39 -0.82
C GLY A 445 12.39 8.57 -1.43
N GLY A 446 12.94 9.24 -2.44
CA GLY A 446 12.31 10.45 -2.98
C GLY A 446 13.36 11.47 -3.37
N SER A 447 13.07 12.77 -3.31
CA SER A 447 14.09 13.81 -3.51
C SER A 447 14.53 14.50 -2.21
N ASP A 448 13.86 14.15 -1.12
CA ASP A 448 14.00 14.72 0.21
C ASP A 448 14.87 13.87 1.14
N SER A 449 15.03 14.33 2.39
CA SER A 449 15.82 13.64 3.40
C SER A 449 15.08 12.43 3.96
N ASP A 450 15.43 11.24 3.47
CA ASP A 450 14.69 10.02 3.77
C ASP A 450 15.39 9.15 4.82
N THR A 451 14.61 8.29 5.46
CA THR A 451 15.14 7.26 6.36
C THR A 451 14.67 5.87 5.93
N VAL A 452 15.61 4.97 5.68
CA VAL A 452 15.33 3.55 5.38
C VAL A 452 15.87 2.67 6.52
N ASN A 453 14.99 1.93 7.18
CA ASN A 453 15.34 1.00 8.24
C ASN A 453 15.13 -0.44 7.78
N LEU A 454 16.21 -1.23 7.77
CA LEU A 454 16.20 -2.62 7.32
C LEU A 454 16.61 -3.54 8.47
N SER A 455 15.63 -4.21 9.09
CA SER A 455 15.89 -5.11 10.21
C SER A 455 15.93 -6.59 9.84
N ARG A 456 15.51 -6.93 8.63
CA ARG A 456 15.60 -8.30 8.13
C ARG A 456 15.69 -8.28 6.62
N ALA A 457 16.54 -9.13 6.05
CA ALA A 457 16.65 -9.17 4.60
C ALA A 457 15.52 -9.95 3.92
N VAL A 458 15.38 -9.58 2.65
CA VAL A 458 14.76 -10.35 1.58
C VAL A 458 15.46 -11.70 1.42
N SER A 459 14.71 -12.80 1.34
CA SER A 459 15.29 -14.15 1.27
C SER A 459 16.01 -14.39 -0.07
N GLY A 460 17.34 -14.21 -0.09
CA GLY A 460 18.24 -14.70 -1.14
C GLY A 460 18.15 -13.99 -2.49
N VAL A 461 17.57 -12.80 -2.56
CA VAL A 461 17.33 -12.05 -3.81
C VAL A 461 17.91 -10.64 -3.73
N PRO A 462 18.24 -10.00 -4.86
CA PRO A 462 18.82 -8.65 -4.86
C PRO A 462 17.86 -7.60 -4.29
N LEU A 463 18.34 -6.87 -3.28
CA LEU A 463 17.70 -5.67 -2.75
C LEU A 463 18.46 -4.43 -3.26
N MET A 464 17.76 -3.54 -3.95
CA MET A 464 18.29 -2.25 -4.36
C MET A 464 17.60 -1.13 -3.57
N ILE A 465 18.39 -0.30 -2.88
CA ILE A 465 17.90 0.88 -2.17
C ILE A 465 18.45 2.12 -2.89
N GLN A 466 17.57 2.99 -3.35
CA GLN A 466 17.93 4.23 -4.05
C GLN A 466 17.19 5.41 -3.41
N THR A 467 17.88 6.23 -2.63
CA THR A 467 17.23 7.38 -1.95
C THR A 467 17.25 8.65 -2.80
N LEU A 468 18.09 8.71 -3.84
CA LEU A 468 18.17 9.75 -4.87
C LEU A 468 18.57 11.16 -4.38
N GLY A 469 17.69 11.90 -3.71
CA GLY A 469 17.90 13.30 -3.29
C GLY A 469 18.21 13.43 -1.80
N GLY A 470 18.16 14.65 -1.27
CA GLY A 470 18.19 14.86 0.19
C GLY A 470 19.46 14.48 0.95
N ASN A 471 19.39 14.56 2.28
CA ASN A 471 20.39 13.97 3.18
C ASN A 471 19.77 12.72 3.81
N ASP A 472 20.18 11.55 3.37
CA ASP A 472 19.51 10.31 3.71
C ASP A 472 20.18 9.54 4.84
N VAL A 473 19.38 8.73 5.53
CA VAL A 473 19.84 7.78 6.54
C VAL A 473 19.39 6.38 6.16
N VAL A 474 20.34 5.46 6.03
CA VAL A 474 20.04 4.03 5.90
C VAL A 474 20.60 3.28 7.11
N ASN A 475 19.73 2.64 7.88
CA ASN A 475 20.07 1.81 9.03
C ASN A 475 19.86 0.34 8.70
N ILE A 476 20.88 -0.48 8.90
CA ILE A 476 20.83 -1.94 8.68
C ILE A 476 21.33 -2.64 9.94
N GLY A 477 20.56 -3.61 10.41
CA GLY A 477 20.83 -4.37 11.64
C GLY A 477 19.51 -4.90 12.20
N SER A 478 19.50 -6.03 12.89
CA SER A 478 18.25 -6.68 13.32
C SER A 478 17.33 -5.84 14.22
N ASN A 479 17.83 -4.73 14.78
CA ASN A 479 17.07 -3.75 15.58
C ASN A 479 16.86 -2.40 14.86
N ALA A 480 17.21 -2.29 13.58
CA ALA A 480 17.09 -1.06 12.79
C ALA A 480 15.67 -0.47 12.90
N SER A 481 15.60 0.79 13.33
CA SER A 481 14.40 1.60 13.44
C SER A 481 14.78 3.09 13.39
N THR A 482 13.80 3.97 13.24
CA THR A 482 14.04 5.42 13.35
C THR A 482 14.56 5.86 14.72
N ALA A 483 14.22 5.12 15.77
CA ALA A 483 14.63 5.46 17.12
C ALA A 483 16.07 5.01 17.44
N SER A 484 16.49 3.87 16.90
CA SER A 484 17.78 3.24 17.21
C SER A 484 18.10 2.14 16.19
N ASN A 485 19.39 1.95 15.91
CA ASN A 485 19.90 0.74 15.25
C ASN A 485 20.61 -0.21 16.22
N THR A 486 21.01 0.26 17.41
CA THR A 486 21.91 -0.42 18.37
C THR A 486 21.45 -1.80 18.86
N GLY A 487 22.43 -2.68 19.11
CA GLY A 487 22.25 -4.05 19.61
C GLY A 487 21.72 -5.02 18.55
N GLY A 488 21.77 -4.63 17.27
CA GLY A 488 21.37 -5.44 16.13
C GLY A 488 22.43 -6.47 15.72
N VAL A 489 22.03 -7.40 14.86
CA VAL A 489 22.94 -8.34 14.17
C VAL A 489 22.76 -8.24 12.65
N LEU A 490 23.86 -8.31 11.91
CA LEU A 490 23.90 -8.31 10.44
C LEU A 490 23.69 -9.71 9.85
N ALA A 491 23.92 -10.78 10.61
CA ALA A 491 23.67 -12.15 10.17
C ALA A 491 22.19 -12.43 9.79
N ALA A 492 21.25 -11.58 10.24
CA ALA A 492 19.85 -11.63 9.83
C ALA A 492 19.61 -11.15 8.39
N ILE A 493 20.64 -10.64 7.72
CA ILE A 493 20.60 -10.06 6.38
C ILE A 493 21.14 -11.07 5.34
N ALA A 494 20.22 -11.83 4.73
CA ALA A 494 20.49 -13.00 3.87
C ALA A 494 20.63 -12.74 2.35
N GLY A 495 20.35 -11.54 1.83
CA GLY A 495 20.40 -11.22 0.39
C GLY A 495 21.49 -10.21 0.03
N PRO A 496 21.99 -10.17 -1.22
CA PRO A 496 22.89 -9.12 -1.67
C PRO A 496 22.16 -7.78 -1.68
N ILE A 497 22.77 -6.76 -1.08
CA ILE A 497 22.23 -5.40 -1.03
C ILE A 497 23.09 -4.48 -1.89
N THR A 498 22.44 -3.70 -2.74
CA THR A 498 23.05 -2.57 -3.45
C THR A 498 22.38 -1.28 -2.99
N LEU A 499 23.17 -0.32 -2.53
CA LEU A 499 22.70 0.99 -2.11
C LEU A 499 23.30 2.08 -2.98
N ASP A 500 22.46 3.01 -3.39
CA ASP A 500 22.86 4.27 -3.99
C ASP A 500 22.12 5.39 -3.27
N LEU A 501 22.83 6.10 -2.39
CA LEU A 501 22.21 7.16 -1.58
C LEU A 501 22.13 8.50 -2.33
N GLY A 502 22.48 8.53 -3.62
CA GLY A 502 22.23 9.69 -4.46
C GLY A 502 23.01 10.96 -4.08
N THR A 503 22.36 12.12 -4.11
CA THR A 503 23.00 13.42 -3.80
C THR A 503 22.93 13.74 -2.30
N GLY A 504 23.53 14.85 -1.88
CA GLY A 504 23.48 15.32 -0.48
C GLY A 504 24.40 14.57 0.49
N SER A 505 24.16 14.76 1.79
CA SER A 505 25.01 14.27 2.87
C SER A 505 24.42 13.03 3.52
N ASN A 506 24.81 11.87 2.99
CA ASN A 506 24.15 10.61 3.32
C ASN A 506 24.90 9.79 4.36
N ARG A 507 24.14 9.12 5.23
CA ARG A 507 24.62 8.27 6.31
C ARG A 507 24.20 6.82 6.08
N LEU A 508 25.17 5.92 6.11
CA LEU A 508 24.95 4.47 6.17
C LEU A 508 25.40 3.96 7.55
N SER A 509 24.49 3.37 8.32
CA SER A 509 24.77 2.76 9.61
C SER A 509 24.52 1.26 9.54
N LEU A 510 25.57 0.48 9.77
CA LEU A 510 25.52 -0.97 9.88
C LEU A 510 25.78 -1.36 11.34
N ASP A 511 24.83 -2.07 11.95
CA ASP A 511 24.94 -2.46 13.35
C ASP A 511 24.94 -3.98 13.52
N ASP A 512 26.08 -4.47 13.98
CA ASP A 512 26.33 -5.85 14.42
C ASP A 512 26.68 -5.90 15.92
N SER A 513 26.48 -4.81 16.68
CA SER A 513 26.86 -4.72 18.10
C SER A 513 26.15 -5.70 19.03
N GLY A 514 25.08 -6.36 18.56
CA GLY A 514 24.42 -7.45 19.24
C GLY A 514 25.04 -8.84 18.97
N ASP A 515 25.98 -8.96 18.02
CA ASP A 515 26.68 -10.22 17.76
C ASP A 515 27.71 -10.47 18.87
N THR A 516 27.81 -11.72 19.31
CA THR A 516 28.73 -12.17 20.37
C THR A 516 29.75 -13.17 19.86
N THR A 517 29.71 -13.46 18.55
CA THR A 517 30.56 -14.42 17.87
C THR A 517 31.70 -13.71 17.16
N ALA A 518 32.87 -14.34 17.12
CA ALA A 518 34.01 -13.85 16.36
C ALA A 518 33.70 -13.87 14.87
N ASN A 519 33.84 -12.72 14.24
CA ASN A 519 33.53 -12.46 12.85
C ASN A 519 34.79 -12.03 12.09
N THR A 520 34.81 -12.35 10.80
CA THR A 520 35.78 -11.78 9.86
C THR A 520 35.06 -10.83 8.93
N GLY A 521 35.64 -9.68 8.61
CA GLY A 521 35.03 -8.72 7.69
C GLY A 521 36.04 -7.93 6.86
N SER A 522 35.56 -7.35 5.77
CA SER A 522 36.37 -6.45 4.95
C SER A 522 35.55 -5.31 4.36
N LEU A 523 36.13 -4.12 4.41
CA LEU A 523 35.64 -2.87 3.83
C LEU A 523 36.52 -2.44 2.65
N THR A 524 35.88 -2.12 1.53
CA THR A 524 36.46 -1.33 0.44
C THR A 524 35.70 -0.02 0.31
N ALA A 525 36.16 0.89 -0.55
CA ALA A 525 35.46 2.14 -0.83
C ALA A 525 34.00 1.96 -1.31
N THR A 526 33.61 0.76 -1.76
CA THR A 526 32.26 0.50 -2.32
C THR A 526 31.60 -0.77 -1.79
N THR A 527 32.25 -1.58 -0.95
CA THR A 527 31.71 -2.88 -0.54
C THR A 527 32.07 -3.25 0.90
N ILE A 528 31.14 -3.90 1.59
CA ILE A 528 31.35 -4.52 2.91
C ILE A 528 30.99 -6.01 2.80
N THR A 529 31.86 -6.87 3.31
CA THR A 529 31.69 -8.34 3.28
C THR A 529 32.10 -8.96 4.61
N GLY A 530 31.67 -10.19 4.86
CA GLY A 530 31.88 -10.86 6.16
C GLY A 530 30.82 -10.44 7.18
N LEU A 531 31.16 -10.39 8.48
CA LEU A 531 30.25 -9.97 9.56
C LEU A 531 28.91 -10.75 9.58
N GLY A 532 28.97 -12.05 9.32
CA GLY A 532 27.78 -12.89 9.19
C GLY A 532 26.91 -12.63 7.95
N LEU A 533 27.21 -11.63 7.12
CA LEU A 533 26.47 -11.33 5.89
C LEU A 533 26.60 -12.48 4.88
N ALA A 534 25.48 -12.87 4.27
CA ALA A 534 25.47 -13.97 3.30
C ALA A 534 26.12 -13.61 1.95
N ALA A 535 25.95 -12.36 1.48
CA ALA A 535 26.41 -11.92 0.15
C ALA A 535 27.12 -10.55 0.13
N GLY A 536 27.21 -9.86 1.27
CA GLY A 536 27.79 -8.52 1.39
C GLY A 536 26.87 -7.39 0.97
N ILE A 537 27.36 -6.17 1.15
CA ILE A 537 26.67 -4.90 0.87
C ILE A 537 27.54 -4.09 -0.08
N THR A 538 26.98 -3.69 -1.23
CA THR A 538 27.60 -2.73 -2.15
C THR A 538 26.95 -1.37 -1.96
N TYR A 539 27.72 -0.30 -1.83
CA TYR A 539 27.19 1.04 -1.58
C TYR A 539 27.89 2.11 -2.42
N ALA A 540 27.16 3.18 -2.71
CA ALA A 540 27.64 4.37 -3.40
C ALA A 540 27.05 5.64 -2.76
N ASN A 541 27.74 6.77 -2.99
CA ASN A 541 27.30 8.10 -2.57
C ASN A 541 27.03 8.25 -1.06
N VAL A 542 27.86 7.60 -0.24
CA VAL A 542 27.85 7.71 1.22
C VAL A 542 28.81 8.81 1.68
N SER A 543 28.33 9.73 2.51
CA SER A 543 29.14 10.77 3.17
C SER A 543 29.69 10.31 4.52
N THR A 544 28.90 9.54 5.26
CA THR A 544 29.28 8.97 6.56
C THR A 544 28.91 7.49 6.61
N LEU A 545 29.90 6.64 6.79
CA LEU A 545 29.73 5.21 7.06
C LEU A 545 30.03 4.96 8.53
N GLU A 546 29.08 4.34 9.23
CA GLU A 546 29.27 3.84 10.59
C GLU A 546 29.08 2.34 10.62
N LEU A 547 30.06 1.64 11.17
CA LEU A 547 30.08 0.21 11.32
C LEU A 547 30.35 -0.14 12.78
N GLU A 548 29.36 -0.73 13.42
CA GLU A 548 29.44 -1.24 14.80
C GLU A 548 29.58 -2.76 14.74
N LEU A 549 30.68 -3.29 15.29
CA LEU A 549 30.90 -4.72 15.44
C LEU A 549 30.51 -5.21 16.84
N GLY A 550 30.57 -6.52 17.03
CA GLY A 550 30.02 -7.23 18.18
C GLY A 550 30.92 -7.25 19.42
N SER A 551 30.64 -8.18 20.32
CA SER A 551 31.47 -8.48 21.49
C SER A 551 32.38 -9.72 21.28
N GLY A 552 32.54 -10.16 20.04
CA GLY A 552 33.40 -11.27 19.67
C GLY A 552 34.79 -10.76 19.33
N SER A 553 35.82 -11.62 19.41
CA SER A 553 37.16 -11.30 18.90
C SER A 553 37.14 -11.24 17.37
N ASP A 554 36.97 -10.05 16.82
CA ASP A 554 36.71 -9.83 15.41
C ASP A 554 38.00 -9.53 14.63
N ALA A 555 38.05 -9.96 13.37
CA ALA A 555 39.13 -9.65 12.44
C ALA A 555 38.60 -8.84 11.26
N PHE A 556 38.94 -7.55 11.20
CA PHE A 556 38.38 -6.63 10.21
C PHE A 556 39.46 -5.95 9.35
N THR A 557 39.33 -6.03 8.03
CA THR A 557 40.25 -5.39 7.09
C THR A 557 39.61 -4.20 6.39
N VAL A 558 40.10 -2.99 6.68
CA VAL A 558 39.86 -1.77 5.91
C VAL A 558 40.83 -1.72 4.73
N ALA A 559 40.43 -2.33 3.61
CA ALA A 559 41.25 -2.38 2.40
C ALA A 559 41.29 -1.01 1.69
N SER A 560 40.17 -0.29 1.67
CA SER A 560 40.06 1.11 1.22
C SER A 560 38.81 1.78 1.79
N THR A 561 38.77 3.11 1.82
CA THR A 561 37.58 3.88 2.23
C THR A 561 37.13 4.84 1.14
N HIS A 562 35.85 5.23 1.18
CA HIS A 562 35.32 6.30 0.34
C HIS A 562 35.88 7.67 0.80
N PRO A 563 35.70 8.75 0.01
CA PRO A 563 36.20 10.09 0.39
C PRO A 563 35.53 10.72 1.61
N GLY A 564 34.39 10.20 2.05
CA GLY A 564 33.66 10.65 3.23
C GLY A 564 34.25 10.14 4.54
N GLN A 565 33.55 10.33 5.65
CA GLN A 565 33.99 9.80 6.94
C GLN A 565 33.59 8.32 7.08
N THR A 566 34.51 7.50 7.58
CA THR A 566 34.24 6.13 8.01
C THR A 566 34.55 6.00 9.50
N THR A 567 33.62 5.46 10.28
CA THR A 567 33.84 5.09 11.69
C THR A 567 33.63 3.59 11.81
N LEU A 568 34.65 2.90 12.34
CA LEU A 568 34.62 1.49 12.71
C LEU A 568 34.75 1.39 14.22
N ASN A 569 33.78 0.77 14.87
CA ASN A 569 33.83 0.40 16.28
C ASN A 569 33.91 -1.12 16.36
N ALA A 570 35.04 -1.67 16.81
CA ALA A 570 35.26 -3.12 16.90
C ALA A 570 34.51 -3.75 18.10
N GLY A 571 34.27 -2.96 19.14
CA GLY A 571 33.35 -3.33 20.21
C GLY A 571 34.09 -3.88 21.42
N ALA A 572 33.83 -5.12 21.77
CA ALA A 572 34.53 -5.76 22.88
C ALA A 572 35.10 -7.12 22.45
N GLY A 573 36.15 -7.58 23.11
CA GLY A 573 36.87 -8.78 22.72
C GLY A 573 38.25 -8.41 22.17
N ASP A 574 39.13 -9.41 22.04
CA ASP A 574 40.47 -9.17 21.49
C ASP A 574 40.39 -9.03 19.95
N ASP A 575 40.32 -7.79 19.46
CA ASP A 575 40.05 -7.49 18.05
C ASP A 575 41.34 -7.29 17.23
N ALA A 576 41.28 -7.67 15.96
CA ALA A 576 42.36 -7.51 14.98
C ALA A 576 41.91 -6.66 13.79
N VAL A 577 42.26 -5.38 13.79
CA VAL A 577 41.93 -4.43 12.71
C VAL A 577 43.13 -4.20 11.82
N THR A 578 42.99 -4.41 10.51
CA THR A 578 44.01 -4.06 9.50
C THR A 578 43.55 -2.90 8.64
N VAL A 579 44.35 -1.85 8.50
CA VAL A 579 44.07 -0.68 7.64
C VAL A 579 45.12 -0.62 6.53
N GLU A 580 44.71 -0.90 5.30
CA GLU A 580 45.61 -0.96 4.14
C GLU A 580 45.69 0.39 3.40
N SER A 581 44.55 1.05 3.20
CA SER A 581 44.47 2.38 2.58
C SER A 581 43.23 3.15 3.04
N THR A 582 43.31 4.48 2.99
CA THR A 582 42.19 5.37 3.34
C THR A 582 42.16 6.55 2.38
N THR A 583 40.97 7.00 1.97
CA THR A 583 40.80 8.23 1.18
C THR A 583 40.21 9.36 2.02
N GLY A 584 39.09 9.10 2.69
CA GLY A 584 38.47 10.03 3.63
C GLY A 584 38.96 9.85 5.07
N THR A 585 38.41 10.64 5.99
CA THR A 585 38.76 10.50 7.43
C THR A 585 38.25 9.15 7.94
N THR A 586 39.13 8.36 8.54
CA THR A 586 38.80 7.05 9.08
C THR A 586 39.05 7.05 10.58
N VAL A 587 38.04 6.69 11.35
CA VAL A 587 38.11 6.49 12.80
C VAL A 587 38.00 5.01 13.09
N VAL A 588 38.94 4.46 13.84
CA VAL A 588 38.91 3.08 14.34
C VAL A 588 38.94 3.13 15.85
N ASN A 589 37.88 2.65 16.49
CA ASN A 589 37.82 2.46 17.93
C ASN A 589 37.74 0.97 18.20
N THR A 590 38.68 0.44 18.97
CA THR A 590 38.76 -1.01 19.22
C THR A 590 37.98 -1.41 20.47
N GLY A 591 37.97 -0.55 21.49
CA GLY A 591 37.01 -0.66 22.59
C GLY A 591 37.63 -1.33 23.81
N SER A 592 37.13 -2.49 24.22
CA SER A 592 37.68 -3.22 25.37
C SER A 592 38.16 -4.61 24.97
N GLY A 593 39.35 -4.99 25.40
CA GLY A 593 39.99 -6.23 24.99
C GLY A 593 41.47 -5.98 24.81
N SER A 594 42.25 -7.00 24.46
CA SER A 594 43.64 -6.80 24.03
C SER A 594 43.69 -6.73 22.51
N ASP A 595 43.64 -5.52 21.98
CA ASP A 595 43.40 -5.25 20.57
C ASP A 595 44.69 -5.06 19.78
N THR A 596 44.64 -5.39 18.48
CA THR A 596 45.74 -5.17 17.54
C THR A 596 45.27 -4.40 16.31
N ILE A 597 45.83 -3.20 16.11
CA ILE A 597 45.63 -2.40 14.91
C ILE A 597 46.90 -2.46 14.06
N THR A 598 46.82 -3.03 12.86
CA THR A 598 47.90 -3.04 11.87
C THR A 598 47.62 -2.04 10.75
N VAL A 599 48.54 -1.12 10.49
CA VAL A 599 48.45 -0.13 9.41
C VAL A 599 49.54 -0.41 8.38
N GLY A 600 49.14 -0.55 7.12
CA GLY A 600 50.02 -0.84 6.00
C GLY A 600 49.38 -1.86 5.07
N ASN A 601 49.51 -1.65 3.76
CA ASN A 601 48.98 -2.58 2.77
C ASN A 601 49.72 -3.94 2.81
N PRO A 602 49.26 -4.98 2.08
CA PRO A 602 49.92 -6.30 2.06
C PRO A 602 51.36 -6.29 1.54
N SER A 603 51.80 -5.19 0.90
CA SER A 603 53.18 -4.98 0.48
C SER A 603 54.03 -4.28 1.55
N GLY A 604 53.49 -3.99 2.74
CA GLY A 604 54.17 -3.30 3.81
C GLY A 604 54.42 -1.82 3.50
N VAL A 605 53.43 -1.12 2.94
CA VAL A 605 53.54 0.31 2.60
C VAL A 605 52.39 1.09 3.22
N VAL A 606 52.69 2.22 3.87
CA VAL A 606 51.68 3.09 4.53
C VAL A 606 51.34 4.35 3.72
N SER A 607 52.05 4.63 2.63
CA SER A 607 51.84 5.85 1.83
C SER A 607 50.46 5.95 1.16
N GLN A 608 49.63 4.91 1.23
CA GLN A 608 48.24 4.89 0.73
C GLN A 608 47.20 5.24 1.81
N VAL A 609 47.64 5.60 3.02
CA VAL A 609 46.80 6.20 4.05
C VAL A 609 46.72 7.72 3.76
N ASP A 610 45.90 8.08 2.78
CA ASP A 610 45.77 9.46 2.30
C ASP A 610 44.86 10.29 3.19
N GLY A 611 43.75 9.69 3.65
CA GLY A 611 42.84 10.30 4.61
C GLY A 611 43.43 10.34 6.02
N LEU A 612 42.96 11.28 6.87
CA LEU A 612 43.35 11.29 8.28
C LEU A 612 42.86 10.00 8.94
N LEU A 613 43.78 9.22 9.50
CA LEU A 613 43.46 8.03 10.29
C LEU A 613 43.50 8.37 11.78
N ILE A 614 42.42 8.11 12.50
CA ILE A 614 42.29 8.33 13.94
C ILE A 614 42.10 6.96 14.59
N LEU A 615 43.00 6.59 15.48
CA LEU A 615 43.03 5.30 16.15
C LEU A 615 42.81 5.48 17.65
N ASP A 616 41.76 4.89 18.17
CA ASP A 616 41.60 4.66 19.59
C ASP A 616 41.80 3.15 19.87
N ALA A 617 42.93 2.85 20.49
CA ALA A 617 43.30 1.49 20.84
C ALA A 617 42.50 0.95 22.04
N GLY A 618 41.62 1.75 22.65
CA GLY A 618 40.75 1.26 23.71
C GLY A 618 41.42 1.27 25.07
N GLY A 619 41.32 0.19 25.81
CA GLY A 619 42.14 0.00 26.99
C GLY A 619 42.31 -1.47 27.32
N GLU A 620 43.35 -1.73 28.10
CA GLU A 620 43.92 -3.04 28.47
C GLU A 620 45.33 -3.21 27.90
N ASN A 621 45.57 -4.07 26.92
CA ASN A 621 46.92 -4.28 26.39
C ASN A 621 46.88 -4.27 24.87
N ASP A 622 46.89 -3.05 24.35
CA ASP A 622 46.58 -2.77 22.96
C ASP A 622 47.83 -2.43 22.15
N GLN A 623 47.90 -2.93 20.93
CA GLN A 623 49.04 -2.80 20.04
C GLN A 623 48.67 -2.09 18.74
N ILE A 624 49.38 -1.00 18.44
CA ILE A 624 49.39 -0.39 17.10
C ILE A 624 50.68 -0.78 16.38
N ILE A 625 50.56 -1.35 15.20
CA ILE A 625 51.66 -1.75 14.32
C ILE A 625 51.57 -0.92 13.04
N LEU A 626 52.54 -0.05 12.77
CA LEU A 626 52.74 0.57 11.48
C LEU A 626 53.78 -0.22 10.69
N ASN A 627 53.35 -0.85 9.61
CA ASN A 627 54.19 -1.66 8.75
C ASN A 627 54.50 -0.93 7.43
N ASN A 628 55.61 -0.19 7.41
CA ASN A 628 56.17 0.39 6.19
C ASN A 628 57.41 -0.37 5.67
N SER A 629 57.58 -1.65 6.05
CA SER A 629 58.80 -2.43 5.77
C SER A 629 59.10 -2.69 4.29
N GLY A 630 58.09 -2.56 3.43
CA GLY A 630 58.22 -2.73 1.98
C GLY A 630 58.41 -1.43 1.22
N ASP A 631 58.42 -0.27 1.88
CA ASP A 631 58.76 0.99 1.22
C ASP A 631 60.26 0.99 0.85
N ILE A 632 60.56 1.54 -0.33
CA ILE A 632 61.91 1.65 -0.89
C ILE A 632 62.32 3.11 -1.07
N ALA A 633 61.40 4.06 -0.87
CA ALA A 633 61.65 5.48 -0.99
C ALA A 633 62.32 6.00 0.28
N ASN A 634 63.12 7.05 0.14
CA ASN A 634 63.58 7.81 1.29
C ASN A 634 62.39 8.60 1.84
N ASN A 635 61.96 8.29 3.04
CA ASN A 635 60.89 8.99 3.70
C ASN A 635 61.42 9.93 4.80
N SER A 636 60.60 10.91 5.12
CA SER A 636 60.75 11.67 6.37
C SER A 636 59.51 11.49 7.22
N GLY A 637 59.67 11.44 8.54
CA GLY A 637 58.55 11.25 9.46
C GLY A 637 58.78 11.89 10.82
N THR A 638 57.69 12.10 11.54
CA THR A 638 57.71 12.58 12.93
C THR A 638 56.72 11.81 13.77
N LEU A 639 57.18 11.33 14.92
CA LEU A 639 56.39 10.75 16.00
C LEU A 639 56.26 11.76 17.14
N THR A 640 55.03 11.94 17.61
CA THR A 640 54.69 12.61 18.87
C THR A 640 53.93 11.63 19.75
N SER A 641 53.65 12.00 21.00
CA SER A 641 52.86 11.18 21.93
C SER A 641 51.42 10.90 21.48
N THR A 642 50.94 11.55 20.41
CA THR A 642 49.55 11.41 19.94
C THR A 642 49.42 11.34 18.40
N ALA A 643 50.53 11.41 17.66
CA ALA A 643 50.46 11.45 16.20
C ALA A 643 51.74 10.96 15.50
N ILE A 644 51.55 10.42 14.29
CA ILE A 644 52.59 10.02 13.34
C ILE A 644 52.31 10.72 12.01
N THR A 645 53.27 11.50 11.52
CA THR A 645 53.15 12.23 10.26
C THR A 645 54.33 11.96 9.34
N GLY A 646 54.15 12.15 8.03
CA GLY A 646 55.17 11.85 7.03
C GLY A 646 55.03 10.42 6.49
N LEU A 647 56.15 9.75 6.21
CA LEU A 647 56.18 8.37 5.65
C LEU A 647 55.43 8.23 4.31
N GLY A 648 55.32 9.32 3.55
CA GLY A 648 54.54 9.37 2.32
C GLY A 648 53.04 9.50 2.51
N MET A 649 52.51 9.46 3.75
CA MET A 649 51.10 9.72 4.05
C MET A 649 50.77 11.20 3.81
N ALA A 650 49.56 11.48 3.33
CA ALA A 650 49.14 12.85 3.06
C ALA A 650 48.77 13.63 4.34
N GLN A 651 48.03 13.02 5.27
CA GLN A 651 47.55 13.65 6.51
C GLN A 651 48.17 13.05 7.78
N GLY A 652 48.53 11.76 7.75
CA GLY A 652 49.11 11.04 8.87
C GLY A 652 48.08 10.36 9.78
N ILE A 653 48.54 9.93 10.95
CA ILE A 653 47.78 9.13 11.91
C ILE A 653 47.75 9.86 13.26
N GLN A 654 46.57 9.98 13.85
CA GLN A 654 46.38 10.33 15.25
C GLN A 654 46.08 9.06 16.03
N TYR A 655 46.68 8.91 17.21
CA TYR A 655 46.48 7.71 18.03
C TYR A 655 46.36 8.05 19.51
N SER A 656 45.57 7.26 20.22
CA SER A 656 45.41 7.31 21.67
C SER A 656 45.36 5.91 22.28
N ASN A 657 45.58 5.87 23.58
CA ASN A 657 45.39 4.71 24.47
C ASN A 657 46.17 3.42 24.16
N ALA A 658 47.06 3.39 23.16
CA ALA A 658 47.90 2.23 22.93
C ALA A 658 48.91 1.99 24.07
N GLU A 659 49.04 0.73 24.53
CA GLU A 659 50.11 0.28 25.41
C GLU A 659 51.40 -0.04 24.66
N SER A 660 51.28 -0.42 23.37
CA SER A 660 52.41 -0.73 22.50
C SER A 660 52.24 -0.07 21.13
N LEU A 661 53.24 0.70 20.71
CA LEU A 661 53.39 1.21 19.35
C LEU A 661 54.64 0.60 18.71
N GLU A 662 54.46 -0.17 17.64
CA GLU A 662 55.54 -0.66 16.79
C GLU A 662 55.50 0.06 15.44
N LEU A 663 56.61 0.70 15.07
CA LEU A 663 56.78 1.35 13.78
C LEU A 663 57.97 0.73 13.06
N THR A 664 57.72 0.17 11.87
CA THR A 664 58.78 -0.32 10.98
C THR A 664 58.85 0.55 9.73
N LEU A 665 60.01 1.15 9.52
CA LEU A 665 60.34 1.95 8.33
C LEU A 665 60.81 1.05 7.17
N GLY A 666 61.11 1.66 6.02
CA GLY A 666 61.38 0.96 4.77
C GLY A 666 62.85 0.57 4.57
N SER A 667 63.22 0.36 3.32
CA SER A 667 64.59 0.10 2.87
C SER A 667 65.30 1.34 2.27
N GLY A 668 64.60 2.48 2.25
CA GLY A 668 65.13 3.77 1.84
C GLY A 668 66.06 4.37 2.90
N GLY A 669 66.79 5.43 2.56
CA GLY A 669 67.52 6.22 3.55
C GLY A 669 66.57 7.15 4.29
N ASP A 670 66.04 6.70 5.43
CA ASP A 670 64.94 7.37 6.11
C ASP A 670 65.40 8.41 7.14
N SER A 671 64.61 9.49 7.30
CA SER A 671 64.86 10.53 8.30
C SER A 671 63.66 10.66 9.24
N PHE A 672 63.76 10.10 10.45
CA PHE A 672 62.66 10.00 11.39
C PHE A 672 62.93 10.75 12.70
N THR A 673 62.01 11.64 13.08
CA THR A 673 62.10 12.41 14.33
C THR A 673 61.13 11.87 15.37
N VAL A 674 61.63 11.39 16.51
CA VAL A 674 60.84 11.10 17.71
C VAL A 674 60.82 12.36 18.57
N ALA A 675 59.81 13.21 18.38
CA ALA A 675 59.64 14.45 19.15
C ALA A 675 59.19 14.16 20.59
N SER A 676 58.24 13.24 20.74
CA SER A 676 57.77 12.68 22.02
C SER A 676 57.20 11.27 21.80
N THR A 677 57.12 10.46 22.85
CA THR A 677 56.41 9.17 22.85
C THR A 677 55.28 9.20 23.88
N HIS A 678 54.29 8.31 23.71
CA HIS A 678 53.29 8.04 24.73
C HIS A 678 53.92 7.29 25.92
N THR A 679 53.16 7.05 26.99
CA THR A 679 53.68 6.43 28.23
C THR A 679 53.92 4.93 28.14
N GLY A 680 53.33 4.27 27.14
CA GLY A 680 53.51 2.85 26.84
C GLY A 680 54.85 2.54 26.18
N GLN A 681 54.95 1.35 25.58
CA GLN A 681 56.13 0.91 24.87
C GLN A 681 56.12 1.45 23.44
N THR A 682 57.23 2.03 22.99
CA THR A 682 57.45 2.40 21.58
C THR A 682 58.64 1.62 21.02
N THR A 683 58.45 0.90 19.93
CA THR A 683 59.52 0.24 19.17
C THR A 683 59.60 0.88 17.79
N LEU A 684 60.75 1.46 17.45
CA LEU A 684 61.05 1.98 16.12
C LEU A 684 62.13 1.11 15.47
N ASN A 685 61.78 0.46 14.37
CA ASN A 685 62.68 -0.28 13.50
C ASN A 685 62.99 0.60 12.28
N SER A 686 64.25 1.04 12.12
CA SER A 686 64.60 1.95 11.02
C SER A 686 64.68 1.27 9.66
N GLY A 687 64.71 -0.06 9.61
CA GLY A 687 64.72 -0.79 8.35
C GLY A 687 66.12 -1.02 7.80
N ALA A 688 66.20 -1.21 6.49
CA ALA A 688 67.49 -1.21 5.80
C ALA A 688 67.75 0.19 5.25
N GLY A 689 69.00 0.58 5.01
CA GLY A 689 69.27 1.86 4.37
C GLY A 689 70.41 2.62 5.02
N ALA A 690 70.34 3.93 4.99
CA ALA A 690 71.26 4.78 5.73
C ALA A 690 70.39 5.78 6.49
N ASP A 691 69.92 5.34 7.65
CA ASP A 691 68.83 6.02 8.34
C ASP A 691 69.34 7.07 9.32
N THR A 692 68.52 8.08 9.56
CA THR A 692 68.75 9.08 10.60
C THR A 692 67.54 9.13 11.53
N VAL A 693 67.71 8.69 12.76
CA VAL A 693 66.70 8.77 13.82
C VAL A 693 67.09 9.85 14.82
N THR A 694 66.25 10.86 15.02
CA THR A 694 66.45 11.93 16.01
C THR A 694 65.45 11.79 17.15
N ALA A 695 65.90 11.44 18.35
CA ALA A 695 65.06 11.33 19.55
C ALA A 695 65.21 12.57 20.45
N GLN A 696 64.11 13.28 20.68
CA GLN A 696 64.07 14.53 21.44
C GLN A 696 63.60 14.31 22.88
N SER A 697 62.44 13.68 23.07
CA SER A 697 61.90 13.31 24.38
C SER A 697 61.17 11.97 24.33
N VAL A 698 61.12 11.24 25.44
CA VAL A 698 60.41 9.96 25.57
C VAL A 698 59.68 9.92 26.92
N ALA A 699 58.44 9.41 26.95
CA ALA A 699 57.66 9.27 28.17
C ALA A 699 57.60 7.82 28.68
N GLY A 700 57.64 6.84 27.76
CA GLY A 700 57.64 5.41 28.06
C GLY A 700 58.88 4.65 27.58
N VAL A 701 58.87 3.33 27.69
CA VAL A 701 59.98 2.47 27.24
C VAL A 701 60.11 2.59 25.72
N THR A 702 61.27 3.05 25.25
CA THR A 702 61.50 3.29 23.81
C THR A 702 62.67 2.47 23.31
N TYR A 703 62.42 1.57 22.36
CA TYR A 703 63.43 0.79 21.64
C TYR A 703 63.67 1.42 20.26
N LEU A 704 64.91 1.77 19.97
CA LEU A 704 65.34 2.25 18.66
C LEU A 704 66.28 1.20 18.04
N ASN A 705 65.81 0.51 17.01
CA ASN A 705 66.53 -0.54 16.32
C ASN A 705 66.99 -0.01 14.97
N SER A 706 68.28 0.31 14.84
CA SER A 706 68.85 0.85 13.60
C SER A 706 68.99 -0.18 12.47
N GLN A 707 68.71 -1.45 12.75
CA GLN A 707 68.69 -2.54 11.77
C GLN A 707 69.88 -2.54 10.79
N ALA A 708 69.69 -2.63 9.47
CA ALA A 708 70.78 -2.92 8.52
C ALA A 708 71.16 -1.69 7.69
N GLY A 709 72.27 -1.05 8.02
CA GLY A 709 72.61 0.18 7.32
C GLY A 709 73.81 0.93 7.85
N ASN A 710 74.06 2.11 7.27
CA ASN A 710 74.97 3.11 7.83
C ASN A 710 74.15 4.14 8.59
N ASP A 711 73.64 3.75 9.75
CA ASP A 711 72.59 4.50 10.44
C ASP A 711 73.14 5.47 11.49
N GLN A 712 72.41 6.54 11.74
CA GLN A 712 72.71 7.57 12.73
C GLN A 712 71.54 7.72 13.69
N SER A 713 71.80 7.55 14.99
CA SER A 713 70.84 7.87 16.05
C SER A 713 71.31 9.08 16.84
N LEU A 714 70.59 10.20 16.73
CA LEU A 714 70.84 11.43 17.47
C LEU A 714 69.89 11.52 18.66
N ILE A 715 70.44 11.36 19.87
CA ILE A 715 69.66 11.41 21.11
C ILE A 715 69.94 12.74 21.80
N SER A 716 68.93 13.61 21.87
CA SER A 716 68.98 14.85 22.65
C SER A 716 68.92 14.53 24.16
N ARG A 717 69.15 15.47 25.08
CA ARG A 717 69.02 15.16 26.53
C ARG A 717 67.55 14.79 26.82
N LEU A 718 67.28 13.48 26.84
CA LEU A 718 65.99 12.84 27.10
C LEU A 718 65.49 13.13 28.52
#